data_AF-L1JTG6-F1
#
_entry.id   AF-L1JTG6-F1
#
_cell.length_a   1.000
_cell.length_b   1.000
_cell.length_c   1.000
_cell.angle_alpha   90.00
_cell.angle_beta   90.00
_cell.angle_gamma   90.00
#
_symmetry.space_group_name_H-M   'P 1'
#
loop_
_entity.id
_entity.type
_entity.pdbx_description
1 polymer ?
#
loop_
_entity_poly.entity_id
_entity_poly.type
_entity_poly.pdbx_seq_one_letter_code
_entity_poly.pdbx_strand_id
1 'polypeptide(L)'
;MADDLPPEDVMVWTDRDGITYKISFQHAKLLYIVSHYARASIKDNQPETWMRQLQLDVLIFEGILARKLDFDYAPESTIQPIIEEEAVRCVRQYMNISQEGRSAIYDLTEQGFLNTLRLPSTNLLSTIALQASHKGMRLLDALPPLLRYDVDEFLFSKPGHMRAFLKDMHPVRDLKHVIIDEQGFLIVTENGFEERSEVLFIEDISYVTSPFLPWSLRRSEAQMRDNSTRAWESGNGKSQVQGDLHESLILSQVHAILMEWVPMNHKRRVTNMFQQVGSGILSKTGKDVPLINILEYKENDCLNFEAEIGFKNDEGICQVEEVAAHINANGIVAFGARVEAIQNRLADDISMDLLSRLLTDLQVDVSEMMENLLTTAQNHMLKSAFWGNSSSRSRFVLLFTSKIDPLLKADGYLDHGEYENEMSQVIGQLVRARDFGNKNNFIVVAQRGMLVVGDRLRRYDRLIFMLCELIAMNQFAVVLYKWTSNIQSDLQRLRMLTNVRDPNPNHFDEARQLRNETSEDIACLEEIMINLSGNLKKVHVPPSPFEDFGQKLYDFLELKKTHDNLTRQIEDLTSFVCCYKAEVRSISVNLRTAQNKRERGTVLKLEQETGRMIQYSISEREQTSVFEIMLGIIAFKFLLVFLDSFITARSRYFGIAALIDSSSNSSTGSPTIAGFSVVSTSSIGSPLSSNSYFPLQWAIQLDKIPFFTIVLHLVFCALFLVLLARAYRHRRHDPVRDVKIQTDLHVNLENLDAFVLRHKKKRIEGMGAQQTQDHRHG
;
A
#
# COMPACT_ATOMS: atom_id res chain seq x y z
N MET A 1 -61.70 -15.42 -3.22
CA MET A 1 -61.66 -14.27 -4.15
C MET A 1 -62.00 -13.03 -3.35
N ALA A 2 -61.13 -12.70 -2.40
CA ALA A 2 -61.13 -11.45 -1.67
C ALA A 2 -59.83 -10.77 -2.08
N ASP A 3 -59.97 -9.48 -2.40
CA ASP A 3 -59.01 -8.58 -3.02
C ASP A 3 -57.60 -8.64 -2.41
N ASP A 4 -56.63 -9.07 -3.23
CA ASP A 4 -55.23 -8.66 -3.11
C ASP A 4 -55.15 -7.24 -3.70
N LEU A 5 -55.46 -6.23 -2.88
CA LEU A 5 -55.04 -4.86 -3.19
C LEU A 5 -53.50 -4.84 -3.20
N PRO A 6 -52.85 -4.35 -4.27
CA PRO A 6 -51.41 -4.17 -4.25
C PRO A 6 -51.02 -3.20 -3.13
N PRO A 7 -49.85 -3.36 -2.49
CA PRO A 7 -49.32 -2.38 -1.54
C PRO A 7 -49.34 -0.99 -2.18
N GLU A 8 -49.59 0.05 -1.39
CA GLU A 8 -49.99 1.40 -1.84
C GLU A 8 -49.03 2.09 -2.85
N ASP A 9 -47.83 1.53 -3.08
CA ASP A 9 -46.79 2.04 -3.98
C ASP A 9 -46.51 1.24 -5.27
N VAL A 10 -47.22 0.13 -5.53
CA VAL A 10 -46.96 -0.72 -6.71
C VAL A 10 -47.85 -0.30 -7.90
N MET A 11 -47.27 0.41 -8.87
CA MET A 11 -47.97 0.79 -10.10
C MET A 11 -47.77 -0.21 -11.24
N VAL A 12 -48.83 -0.38 -12.04
CA VAL A 12 -48.81 -1.15 -13.29
C VAL A 12 -48.41 -0.22 -14.45
N TRP A 13 -47.17 -0.29 -14.89
CA TRP A 13 -46.63 0.44 -16.04
C TRP A 13 -46.86 -0.35 -17.31
N THR A 14 -47.47 0.25 -18.32
CA THR A 14 -47.64 -0.40 -19.62
C THR A 14 -46.66 0.19 -20.61
N ASP A 15 -45.82 -0.66 -21.21
CA ASP A 15 -44.91 -0.28 -22.30
C ASP A 15 -45.71 0.08 -23.57
N ARG A 16 -45.04 0.68 -24.55
CA ARG A 16 -45.58 0.95 -25.90
C ARG A 16 -46.03 -0.32 -26.61
N ASP A 17 -45.45 -1.47 -26.25
CA ASP A 17 -45.79 -2.80 -26.77
C ASP A 17 -46.99 -3.46 -26.03
N GLY A 18 -47.60 -2.77 -25.06
CA GLY A 18 -48.74 -3.30 -24.29
C GLY A 18 -48.36 -4.25 -23.15
N ILE A 19 -47.07 -4.42 -22.86
CA ILE A 19 -46.58 -5.25 -21.76
C ILE A 19 -46.71 -4.48 -20.44
N THR A 20 -47.38 -5.08 -19.47
CA THR A 20 -47.58 -4.49 -18.14
C THR A 20 -46.49 -4.95 -17.16
N TYR A 21 -45.93 -4.01 -16.42
CA TYR A 21 -44.89 -4.20 -15.41
C TYR A 21 -45.35 -3.64 -14.08
N LYS A 22 -45.14 -4.36 -12.97
CA LYS A 22 -45.49 -3.90 -11.62
C LYS A 22 -44.23 -3.41 -10.92
N ILE A 23 -44.05 -2.09 -10.82
CA ILE A 23 -42.81 -1.48 -10.30
C ILE A 23 -43.16 -0.23 -9.47
N SER A 24 -42.49 -0.06 -8.33
CA SER A 24 -42.70 1.13 -7.49
C SER A 24 -42.01 2.37 -8.06
N PHE A 25 -42.42 3.55 -7.60
CA PHE A 25 -41.81 4.81 -8.02
C PHE A 25 -40.31 4.89 -7.73
N GLN A 26 -39.88 4.36 -6.58
CA GLN A 26 -38.47 4.39 -6.18
C GLN A 26 -37.61 3.48 -7.06
N HIS A 27 -38.11 2.28 -7.39
CA HIS A 27 -37.45 1.37 -8.34
C HIS A 27 -37.30 2.02 -9.72
N ALA A 28 -38.32 2.76 -10.19
CA ALA A 28 -38.26 3.48 -11.46
C ALA A 28 -37.23 4.63 -11.43
N LYS A 29 -37.18 5.41 -10.34
CA LYS A 29 -36.18 6.48 -10.13
C LYS A 29 -34.76 5.90 -10.13
N LEU A 30 -34.54 4.80 -9.42
CA LEU A 30 -33.26 4.10 -9.36
C LEU A 30 -32.81 3.59 -10.73
N LEU A 31 -33.71 2.95 -11.49
CA LEU A 31 -33.42 2.52 -12.86
C LEU A 31 -33.05 3.72 -13.76
N TYR A 32 -33.73 4.86 -13.58
CA TYR A 32 -33.44 6.07 -14.33
C TYR A 32 -32.05 6.64 -13.98
N ILE A 33 -31.63 6.61 -12.71
CA ILE A 33 -30.26 6.95 -12.27
C ILE A 33 -29.25 6.06 -12.99
N VAL A 34 -29.39 4.73 -12.89
CA VAL A 34 -28.46 3.78 -13.52
C VAL A 34 -28.36 4.02 -15.03
N SER A 35 -29.48 4.36 -15.67
CA SER A 35 -29.50 4.61 -17.11
C SER A 35 -28.59 5.77 -17.53
N HIS A 36 -28.36 6.80 -16.71
CA HIS A 36 -27.48 7.91 -17.13
C HIS A 36 -26.00 7.53 -17.11
N TYR A 37 -25.61 6.55 -16.28
CA TYR A 37 -24.23 6.09 -16.16
C TYR A 37 -23.93 4.84 -17.00
N ALA A 38 -24.88 3.90 -17.07
CA ALA A 38 -24.68 2.58 -17.65
C ALA A 38 -25.85 2.14 -18.55
N ARG A 39 -25.59 2.02 -19.85
CA ARG A 39 -26.59 1.59 -20.85
C ARG A 39 -26.06 0.45 -21.71
N ALA A 40 -26.96 -0.49 -22.02
CA ALA A 40 -26.76 -1.48 -23.08
C ALA A 40 -26.68 -0.79 -24.46
N SER A 41 -25.82 -1.30 -25.33
CA SER A 41 -25.60 -0.74 -26.66
C SER A 41 -26.85 -0.95 -27.54
N ILE A 42 -27.46 0.12 -28.06
CA ILE A 42 -28.63 0.01 -28.95
C ILE A 42 -28.19 -0.31 -30.39
N LYS A 43 -26.95 0.04 -30.74
CA LYS A 43 -26.34 -0.15 -32.06
C LYS A 43 -24.95 -0.74 -31.89
N ASP A 44 -24.52 -1.60 -32.82
CA ASP A 44 -23.21 -2.28 -32.81
C ASP A 44 -22.00 -1.34 -32.69
N ASN A 45 -22.13 -0.07 -33.07
CA ASN A 45 -21.06 0.93 -33.02
C ASN A 45 -21.03 1.76 -31.72
N GLN A 46 -21.93 1.52 -30.75
CA GLN A 46 -21.94 2.25 -29.48
C GLN A 46 -21.23 1.43 -28.39
N PRO A 47 -20.26 2.01 -27.66
CA PRO A 47 -19.62 1.32 -26.55
C PRO A 47 -20.63 1.11 -25.42
N GLU A 48 -20.61 -0.08 -24.84
CA GLU A 48 -21.39 -0.39 -23.65
C GLU A 48 -20.76 0.23 -22.41
N THR A 49 -21.59 0.83 -21.56
CA THR A 49 -21.15 1.41 -20.29
C THR A 49 -21.68 0.61 -19.11
N TRP A 50 -20.88 0.57 -18.06
CA TRP A 50 -21.12 -0.19 -16.83
C TRP A 50 -20.82 0.68 -15.61
N MET A 51 -21.69 0.63 -14.61
CA MET A 51 -21.55 1.39 -13.37
C MET A 51 -21.26 0.44 -12.22
N ARG A 52 -20.22 0.71 -11.44
CA ARG A 52 -19.90 -0.10 -10.25
C ARG A 52 -20.91 0.18 -9.14
N GLN A 53 -21.30 -0.86 -8.40
CA GLN A 53 -22.29 -0.78 -7.33
C GLN A 53 -21.92 0.22 -6.22
N LEU A 54 -20.63 0.30 -5.84
CA LEU A 54 -20.19 1.21 -4.78
C LEU A 54 -20.51 2.69 -5.10
N GLN A 55 -20.29 3.11 -6.35
CA GLN A 55 -20.63 4.47 -6.81
C GLN A 55 -22.14 4.70 -6.80
N LEU A 56 -22.93 3.67 -7.04
CA LEU A 56 -24.38 3.75 -6.98
C LEU A 56 -24.86 3.86 -5.53
N ASP A 57 -24.29 3.09 -4.60
CA ASP A 57 -24.60 3.17 -3.16
C ASP A 57 -24.37 4.62 -2.64
N VAL A 58 -23.29 5.28 -3.07
CA VAL A 58 -23.02 6.70 -2.74
C VAL A 58 -24.09 7.63 -3.31
N LEU A 59 -24.46 7.46 -4.59
CA LEU A 59 -25.50 8.31 -5.20
C LEU A 59 -26.89 8.06 -4.60
N ILE A 60 -27.18 6.85 -4.13
CA ILE A 60 -28.42 6.55 -3.41
C ILE A 60 -28.43 7.33 -2.10
N PHE A 61 -27.36 7.26 -1.30
CA PHE A 61 -27.25 8.01 -0.04
C PHE A 61 -27.46 9.52 -0.25
N GLU A 62 -26.75 10.12 -1.21
CA GLU A 62 -26.88 11.54 -1.52
C GLU A 62 -28.28 11.89 -2.06
N GLY A 63 -28.93 10.97 -2.78
CA GLY A 63 -30.31 11.11 -3.24
C GLY A 63 -31.33 11.08 -2.11
N ILE A 64 -31.05 10.33 -1.03
CA ILE A 64 -31.84 10.28 0.20
C ILE A 64 -31.69 11.61 0.95
N LEU A 65 -30.46 12.10 1.15
CA LEU A 65 -30.21 13.41 1.80
C LEU A 65 -30.89 14.56 1.03
N ALA A 66 -30.91 14.50 -0.30
CA ALA A 66 -31.62 15.46 -1.14
C ALA A 66 -33.16 15.30 -1.12
N ARG A 67 -33.70 14.33 -0.39
CA ARG A 67 -35.12 13.95 -0.31
C ARG A 67 -35.74 13.65 -1.68
N LYS A 68 -34.94 13.09 -2.60
CA LYS A 68 -35.38 12.71 -3.96
C LYS A 68 -35.66 11.22 -4.08
N LEU A 69 -34.97 10.43 -3.28
CA LEU A 69 -35.24 9.02 -3.03
C LEU A 69 -35.83 8.89 -1.62
N ASP A 70 -36.87 8.07 -1.49
CA ASP A 70 -37.51 7.74 -0.21
C ASP A 70 -37.07 6.33 0.14
N PHE A 71 -35.85 6.24 0.67
CA PHE A 71 -35.24 5.00 1.14
C PHE A 71 -34.56 5.30 2.47
N ASP A 72 -34.50 4.30 3.34
CA ASP A 72 -33.74 4.43 4.58
C ASP A 72 -32.27 3.99 4.45
N TYR A 73 -31.41 4.45 5.36
CA TYR A 73 -29.99 4.09 5.41
C TYR A 73 -29.49 3.79 6.82
N ALA A 74 -28.51 2.90 6.89
CA ALA A 74 -27.82 2.55 8.13
C ALA A 74 -26.31 2.39 7.91
N PRO A 75 -25.49 2.65 8.94
CA PRO A 75 -24.05 2.44 8.87
C PRO A 75 -23.70 0.96 8.72
N GLU A 76 -22.86 0.66 7.73
CA GLU A 76 -22.42 -0.70 7.39
C GLU A 76 -20.89 -0.74 7.16
N SER A 77 -20.19 -1.66 7.83
CA SER A 77 -18.76 -1.88 7.61
C SER A 77 -18.49 -2.55 6.26
N THR A 78 -17.90 -1.80 5.32
CA THR A 78 -17.63 -2.26 3.94
C THR A 78 -16.15 -2.07 3.58
N ILE A 79 -15.63 -2.92 2.68
CA ILE A 79 -14.27 -2.77 2.13
C ILE A 79 -14.35 -1.93 0.87
N GLN A 80 -13.56 -0.85 0.82
CA GLN A 80 -13.53 0.10 -0.28
C GLN A 80 -12.10 0.31 -0.79
N PRO A 81 -11.91 0.52 -2.10
CA PRO A 81 -10.62 0.91 -2.66
C PRO A 81 -10.41 2.42 -2.47
N ILE A 82 -9.32 2.81 -1.80
CA ILE A 82 -8.84 4.18 -1.66
C ILE A 82 -7.64 4.35 -2.61
N ILE A 83 -7.49 5.53 -3.20
CA ILE A 83 -6.36 5.86 -4.08
C ILE A 83 -5.41 6.76 -3.29
N GLU A 84 -4.20 6.30 -3.01
CA GLU A 84 -3.14 7.03 -2.29
C GLU A 84 -1.86 7.00 -3.13
N GLU A 85 -1.28 8.17 -3.44
CA GLU A 85 -0.02 8.30 -4.20
C GLU A 85 0.08 7.39 -5.45
N GLU A 86 -0.98 7.33 -6.27
CA GLU A 86 -1.12 6.46 -7.48
C GLU A 86 -1.28 4.94 -7.21
N ALA A 87 -1.26 4.49 -5.95
CA ALA A 87 -1.54 3.12 -5.56
C ALA A 87 -2.99 2.94 -5.06
N VAL A 88 -3.62 1.83 -5.43
CA VAL A 88 -4.96 1.47 -4.94
C VAL A 88 -4.83 0.59 -3.71
N ARG A 89 -5.24 1.10 -2.55
CA ARG A 89 -5.27 0.36 -1.28
C ARG A 89 -6.71 0.03 -0.90
N CYS A 90 -6.99 -1.20 -0.47
CA CYS A 90 -8.31 -1.51 0.09
C CYS A 90 -8.35 -1.23 1.59
N VAL A 91 -9.35 -0.47 2.02
CA VAL A 91 -9.58 -0.06 3.39
C VAL A 91 -10.99 -0.46 3.80
N ARG A 92 -11.14 -0.99 5.01
CA ARG A 92 -12.45 -1.23 5.62
C ARG A 92 -12.85 -0.02 6.45
N GLN A 93 -14.01 0.55 6.15
CA GLN A 93 -14.61 1.68 6.84
C GLN A 93 -16.12 1.49 6.93
N TYR A 94 -16.75 2.15 7.90
CA TYR A 94 -18.20 2.25 7.96
C TYR A 94 -18.68 3.26 6.91
N MET A 95 -19.80 2.93 6.29
CA MET A 95 -20.46 3.71 5.25
C MET A 95 -21.95 3.64 5.49
N ASN A 96 -22.66 4.75 5.33
CA ASN A 96 -24.12 4.76 5.31
C ASN A 96 -24.61 4.13 4.01
N ILE A 97 -25.28 2.99 4.13
CA ILE A 97 -25.75 2.19 2.99
C ILE A 97 -27.24 1.94 3.16
N SER A 98 -27.99 2.14 2.07
CA SER A 98 -29.40 1.81 2.02
C SER A 98 -29.61 0.33 1.67
N GLN A 99 -30.13 -0.45 2.62
CA GLN A 99 -30.51 -1.84 2.35
C GLN A 99 -31.74 -1.92 1.44
N GLU A 100 -32.68 -0.99 1.59
CA GLU A 100 -33.84 -0.88 0.69
C GLU A 100 -33.41 -0.57 -0.74
N GLY A 101 -32.46 0.36 -0.93
CA GLY A 101 -31.88 0.66 -2.23
C GLY A 101 -31.21 -0.58 -2.85
N ARG A 102 -30.50 -1.40 -2.05
CA ARG A 102 -29.91 -2.66 -2.53
C ARG A 102 -30.95 -3.73 -2.85
N SER A 103 -32.00 -3.85 -2.04
CA SER A 103 -33.13 -4.73 -2.31
C SER A 103 -33.81 -4.33 -3.64
N ALA A 104 -34.02 -3.03 -3.85
CA ALA A 104 -34.57 -2.50 -5.09
C ALA A 104 -33.67 -2.77 -6.32
N ILE A 105 -32.35 -2.73 -6.18
CA ILE A 105 -31.42 -3.16 -7.25
C ILE A 105 -31.64 -4.64 -7.56
N TYR A 106 -31.74 -5.49 -6.53
CA TYR A 106 -31.94 -6.93 -6.68
C TYR A 106 -33.27 -7.24 -7.39
N ASP A 107 -34.36 -6.60 -6.98
CA ASP A 107 -35.68 -6.73 -7.61
C ASP A 107 -35.65 -6.31 -9.09
N LEU A 108 -34.97 -5.20 -9.41
CA LEU A 108 -34.79 -4.76 -10.79
C LEU A 108 -33.95 -5.74 -11.61
N THR A 109 -32.97 -6.39 -11.01
CA THR A 109 -32.18 -7.46 -11.65
C THR A 109 -33.02 -8.72 -11.87
N GLU A 110 -33.77 -9.18 -10.86
CA GLU A 110 -34.63 -10.37 -10.96
C GLU A 110 -35.71 -10.20 -12.02
N GLN A 111 -36.30 -9.01 -12.11
CA GLN A 111 -37.27 -8.67 -13.14
C GLN A 111 -36.63 -8.44 -14.53
N GLY A 112 -35.31 -8.49 -14.65
CA GLY A 112 -34.56 -8.38 -15.90
C GLY A 112 -34.47 -6.96 -16.46
N PHE A 113 -34.65 -5.93 -15.63
CA PHE A 113 -34.46 -4.53 -16.03
C PHE A 113 -32.99 -4.09 -15.94
N LEU A 114 -32.22 -4.68 -15.03
CA LEU A 114 -30.78 -4.46 -14.90
C LEU A 114 -29.99 -5.72 -15.27
N ASN A 115 -28.91 -5.53 -16.02
CA ASN A 115 -27.87 -6.53 -16.23
C ASN A 115 -26.79 -6.37 -15.16
N THR A 116 -26.26 -7.49 -14.67
CA THR A 116 -25.19 -7.49 -13.66
C THR A 116 -23.95 -8.21 -14.17
N LEU A 117 -22.78 -7.62 -13.99
CA LEU A 117 -21.48 -8.20 -14.32
C LEU A 117 -20.60 -8.23 -13.08
N ARG A 118 -20.01 -9.39 -12.79
CA ARG A 118 -19.07 -9.54 -11.67
C ARG A 118 -17.65 -9.32 -12.18
N LEU A 119 -17.04 -8.22 -11.75
CA LEU A 119 -15.69 -7.81 -12.14
C LEU A 119 -14.68 -8.19 -11.06
N PRO A 120 -13.56 -8.87 -11.40
CA PRO A 120 -12.44 -9.01 -10.47
C PRO A 120 -11.71 -7.67 -10.33
N SER A 121 -11.53 -7.19 -9.11
CA SER A 121 -10.68 -6.04 -8.79
C SER A 121 -9.21 -6.46 -8.65
N THR A 122 -8.29 -5.49 -8.61
CA THR A 122 -6.83 -5.68 -8.48
C THR A 122 -6.44 -6.56 -7.28
N ASN A 123 -7.27 -6.56 -6.22
CA ASN A 123 -7.06 -7.36 -5.01
C ASN A 123 -7.93 -8.63 -4.96
N LEU A 124 -8.33 -9.19 -6.11
CA LEU A 124 -9.22 -10.37 -6.23
C LEU A 124 -10.59 -10.24 -5.51
N LEU A 125 -10.91 -9.07 -4.97
CA LEU A 125 -12.25 -8.73 -4.51
C LEU A 125 -13.13 -8.52 -5.74
N SER A 126 -14.25 -9.23 -5.80
CA SER A 126 -15.20 -9.05 -6.90
C SER A 126 -16.10 -7.86 -6.63
N THR A 127 -16.15 -6.90 -7.56
CA THR A 127 -17.13 -5.81 -7.56
C THR A 127 -18.25 -6.13 -8.53
N ILE A 128 -19.49 -5.79 -8.17
CA ILE A 128 -20.63 -5.91 -9.09
C ILE A 128 -20.72 -4.61 -9.89
N ALA A 129 -20.86 -4.75 -11.21
CA ALA A 129 -21.20 -3.67 -12.10
C ALA A 129 -22.61 -3.89 -12.67
N LEU A 130 -23.35 -2.80 -12.80
CA LEU A 130 -24.73 -2.76 -13.22
C LEU A 130 -24.84 -2.03 -14.56
N GLN A 131 -25.81 -2.43 -15.35
CA GLN A 131 -26.14 -1.80 -16.63
C GLN A 131 -27.65 -1.85 -16.88
N ALA A 132 -28.23 -0.75 -17.38
CA ALA A 132 -29.63 -0.75 -17.81
C ALA A 132 -29.81 -1.63 -19.05
N SER A 133 -30.64 -2.67 -18.93
CA SER A 133 -30.97 -3.59 -20.03
C SER A 133 -31.85 -2.90 -21.08
N HIS A 134 -31.99 -3.53 -22.26
CA HIS A 134 -32.96 -3.08 -23.27
C HIS A 134 -34.40 -3.02 -22.73
N LYS A 135 -34.79 -3.98 -21.88
CA LYS A 135 -36.10 -4.01 -21.22
C LYS A 135 -36.26 -2.82 -20.29
N GLY A 136 -35.22 -2.51 -19.51
CA GLY A 136 -35.16 -1.32 -18.64
C GLY A 136 -35.31 -0.03 -19.43
N MET A 137 -34.60 0.12 -20.54
CA MET A 137 -34.67 1.32 -21.37
C MET A 137 -36.07 1.56 -21.96
N ARG A 138 -36.79 0.50 -22.36
CA ARG A 138 -38.18 0.64 -22.85
C ARG A 138 -39.14 1.10 -21.75
N LEU A 139 -38.99 0.55 -20.55
CA LEU A 139 -39.76 1.02 -19.39
C LEU A 139 -39.49 2.50 -19.12
N LEU A 140 -38.22 2.93 -19.17
CA LEU A 140 -37.86 4.33 -18.98
C LEU A 140 -38.57 5.23 -19.98
N ASP A 141 -38.70 4.84 -21.25
CA ASP A 141 -39.44 5.59 -22.28
C ASP A 141 -40.92 5.81 -21.95
N ALA A 142 -41.51 4.91 -21.15
CA ALA A 142 -42.90 4.99 -20.67
C ALA A 142 -43.05 5.80 -19.36
N LEU A 143 -41.95 6.17 -18.69
CA LEU A 143 -42.02 6.89 -17.41
C LEU A 143 -42.54 8.34 -17.54
N PRO A 144 -43.38 8.80 -16.59
CA PRO A 144 -43.82 10.18 -16.50
C PRO A 144 -42.66 11.18 -16.41
N PRO A 145 -42.76 12.35 -17.07
CA PRO A 145 -41.74 13.40 -16.98
C PRO A 145 -41.47 13.90 -15.55
N LEU A 146 -42.46 13.81 -14.65
CA LEU A 146 -42.34 14.29 -13.26
C LEU A 146 -41.27 13.52 -12.48
N LEU A 147 -41.26 12.20 -12.56
CA LEU A 147 -40.26 11.36 -11.87
C LEU A 147 -38.85 11.61 -12.40
N ARG A 148 -38.74 11.89 -13.71
CA ARG A 148 -37.47 12.24 -14.34
C ARG A 148 -36.96 13.60 -13.87
N TYR A 149 -37.86 14.56 -13.64
CA TYR A 149 -37.50 15.89 -13.17
C TYR A 149 -36.85 15.86 -11.78
N ASP A 150 -37.42 15.10 -10.84
CA ASP A 150 -36.87 14.98 -9.48
C ASP A 150 -35.45 14.42 -9.48
N VAL A 151 -35.23 13.39 -10.30
CA VAL A 151 -33.91 12.75 -10.44
C VAL A 151 -32.95 13.64 -11.23
N ASP A 152 -33.42 14.32 -12.29
CA ASP A 152 -32.61 15.26 -13.07
C ASP A 152 -32.12 16.43 -12.19
N GLU A 153 -32.94 16.94 -11.27
CA GLU A 153 -32.50 18.00 -10.32
C GLU A 153 -31.35 17.55 -9.42
N PHE A 154 -31.33 16.26 -9.05
CA PHE A 154 -30.29 15.68 -8.21
C PHE A 154 -29.02 15.35 -8.99
N LEU A 155 -29.14 14.67 -10.14
CA LEU A 155 -28.01 14.15 -10.91
C LEU A 155 -27.25 15.23 -11.69
N PHE A 156 -27.91 16.33 -12.05
CA PHE A 156 -27.31 17.40 -12.83
C PHE A 156 -27.06 18.64 -11.97
N SER A 157 -25.83 19.15 -12.01
CA SER A 157 -25.51 20.40 -11.32
C SER A 157 -26.26 21.58 -11.93
N LYS A 158 -26.81 22.46 -11.08
CA LYS A 158 -27.51 23.67 -11.54
C LYS A 158 -26.52 24.56 -12.32
N PRO A 159 -26.91 25.14 -13.47
CA PRO A 159 -26.05 25.98 -14.31
C PRO A 159 -25.77 27.36 -13.67
N GLY A 160 -25.13 27.37 -12.51
CA GLY A 160 -25.02 28.52 -11.61
C GLY A 160 -23.61 28.87 -11.14
N HIS A 161 -22.67 27.92 -11.03
CA HIS A 161 -21.35 28.24 -10.44
C HIS A 161 -20.33 28.84 -11.42
N MET A 162 -20.58 28.79 -12.73
CA MET A 162 -19.66 29.33 -13.74
C MET A 162 -20.31 30.30 -14.74
N ARG A 163 -21.37 31.03 -14.33
CA ARG A 163 -22.02 32.04 -15.19
C ARG A 163 -21.15 33.26 -15.54
N ALA A 164 -19.91 33.32 -15.08
CA ALA A 164 -19.02 34.46 -15.34
C ALA A 164 -18.18 34.34 -16.63
N PHE A 165 -17.91 33.15 -17.18
CA PHE A 165 -16.87 33.02 -18.22
C PHE A 165 -17.26 32.38 -19.56
N LEU A 166 -18.39 31.68 -19.70
CA LEU A 166 -18.71 30.99 -20.97
C LEU A 166 -20.18 31.22 -21.37
N LYS A 167 -20.40 32.23 -22.22
CA LYS A 167 -21.74 32.63 -22.72
C LYS A 167 -22.22 31.85 -23.95
N ASP A 168 -21.36 31.04 -24.58
CA ASP A 168 -21.60 30.54 -25.95
C ASP A 168 -21.65 29.00 -26.08
N MET A 169 -21.76 28.23 -24.99
CA MET A 169 -22.04 26.79 -25.10
C MET A 169 -23.49 26.46 -24.75
N HIS A 170 -24.12 25.61 -25.57
CA HIS A 170 -25.39 24.96 -25.27
C HIS A 170 -25.36 24.37 -23.84
N PRO A 171 -26.49 24.35 -23.10
CA PRO A 171 -26.53 23.77 -21.77
C PRO A 171 -26.31 22.25 -21.87
N VAL A 172 -25.05 21.82 -21.87
CA VAL A 172 -24.69 20.43 -21.65
C VAL A 172 -25.07 20.16 -20.19
N ARG A 173 -26.02 19.25 -19.99
CA ARG A 173 -26.42 18.83 -18.64
C ARG A 173 -25.20 18.20 -17.98
N ASP A 174 -24.74 18.82 -16.90
CA ASP A 174 -23.47 18.46 -16.25
C ASP A 174 -23.70 17.36 -15.22
N LEU A 175 -23.40 16.12 -15.61
CA LEU A 175 -23.69 14.93 -14.81
C LEU A 175 -22.70 14.81 -13.65
N LYS A 176 -23.21 14.56 -12.44
CA LYS A 176 -22.40 14.27 -11.26
C LYS A 176 -21.75 12.89 -11.36
N HIS A 177 -20.45 12.79 -11.14
CA HIS A 177 -19.68 11.55 -11.13
C HIS A 177 -19.04 11.34 -9.76
N VAL A 178 -19.03 10.10 -9.27
CA VAL A 178 -18.39 9.75 -7.99
C VAL A 178 -16.97 9.23 -8.23
N ILE A 179 -15.99 9.95 -7.71
CA ILE A 179 -14.57 9.60 -7.69
C ILE A 179 -14.17 9.26 -6.25
N ILE A 180 -13.14 8.43 -6.10
CA ILE A 180 -12.60 8.05 -4.79
C ILE A 180 -11.21 8.68 -4.64
N ASP A 181 -11.00 9.39 -3.53
CA ASP A 181 -9.74 10.00 -3.13
C ASP A 181 -9.19 9.35 -1.84
N GLU A 182 -8.08 9.87 -1.30
CA GLU A 182 -7.46 9.38 -0.05
C GLU A 182 -8.37 9.51 1.19
N GLN A 183 -9.28 10.48 1.16
CA GLN A 183 -10.11 10.87 2.30
C GLN A 183 -11.54 10.31 2.18
N GLY A 184 -11.90 9.61 1.09
CA GLY A 184 -13.26 9.12 0.82
C GLY A 184 -13.80 9.42 -0.59
N PHE A 185 -15.06 9.85 -0.67
CA PHE A 185 -15.79 10.02 -1.93
C PHE A 185 -15.97 11.50 -2.31
N LEU A 186 -15.65 11.81 -3.56
CA LEU A 186 -15.82 13.13 -4.15
C LEU A 186 -16.83 13.05 -5.30
N ILE A 187 -17.82 13.92 -5.27
CA ILE A 187 -18.80 14.11 -6.33
C ILE A 187 -18.29 15.24 -7.22
N VAL A 188 -17.89 14.89 -8.44
CA VAL A 188 -17.34 15.85 -9.40
C VAL A 188 -18.23 15.99 -10.63
N THR A 189 -18.15 17.09 -11.34
CA THR A 189 -18.73 17.22 -12.68
C THR A 189 -17.68 17.62 -13.71
N GLU A 190 -18.00 17.45 -15.00
CA GLU A 190 -17.08 17.83 -16.08
C GLU A 190 -16.80 19.34 -16.09
N ASN A 191 -17.76 20.16 -15.63
CA ASN A 191 -17.58 21.60 -15.50
C ASN A 191 -17.01 22.03 -14.14
N GLY A 192 -16.39 21.13 -13.36
CA GLY A 192 -15.62 21.48 -12.17
C GLY A 192 -16.43 21.80 -10.92
N PHE A 193 -17.67 21.31 -10.82
CA PHE A 193 -18.32 21.20 -9.50
C PHE A 193 -17.61 20.08 -8.73
N GLU A 194 -17.24 20.34 -7.48
CA GLU A 194 -16.64 19.35 -6.59
C GLU A 194 -17.31 19.48 -5.22
N GLU A 195 -17.88 18.38 -4.73
CA GLU A 195 -18.57 18.28 -3.44
C GLU A 195 -18.19 16.97 -2.77
N ARG A 196 -17.86 17.01 -1.48
CA ARG A 196 -17.48 15.81 -0.72
C ARG A 196 -18.73 15.13 -0.18
N SER A 197 -18.85 13.83 -0.42
CA SER A 197 -19.98 13.06 0.09
C SER A 197 -19.82 12.81 1.60
N GLU A 198 -20.93 12.94 2.33
CA GLU A 198 -21.00 12.67 3.77
C GLU A 198 -21.26 11.19 4.09
N VAL A 199 -21.21 10.30 3.09
CA VAL A 199 -21.55 8.87 3.25
C VAL A 199 -20.67 8.11 4.26
N LEU A 200 -19.48 8.63 4.56
CA LEU A 200 -18.56 8.06 5.56
C LEU A 200 -18.78 8.63 6.97
N PHE A 201 -19.59 9.67 7.11
CA PHE A 201 -19.93 10.27 8.39
C PHE A 201 -21.03 9.45 9.07
N ILE A 202 -20.72 8.88 10.22
CA ILE A 202 -21.70 8.16 11.05
C ILE A 202 -22.30 9.19 11.99
N GLU A 203 -23.62 9.25 12.06
CA GLU A 203 -24.34 10.22 12.89
C GLU A 203 -24.29 9.81 14.36
N ASP A 204 -23.94 10.74 15.23
CA ASP A 204 -23.92 10.49 16.67
C ASP A 204 -25.32 10.61 17.27
N ILE A 205 -25.65 9.68 18.16
CA ILE A 205 -26.93 9.62 18.87
C ILE A 205 -26.73 9.53 20.38
N SER A 206 -27.68 10.10 21.12
CA SER A 206 -27.70 10.05 22.58
C SER A 206 -28.37 8.75 23.05
N TYR A 207 -27.71 8.00 23.95
CA TYR A 207 -28.22 6.74 24.47
C TYR A 207 -27.70 6.42 25.87
N VAL A 208 -28.37 5.47 26.54
CA VAL A 208 -27.96 4.94 27.84
C VAL A 208 -27.91 3.42 27.78
N THR A 209 -26.79 2.84 28.17
CA THR A 209 -26.61 1.39 28.29
C THR A 209 -26.21 0.99 29.71
N SER A 210 -26.58 -0.23 30.07
CA SER A 210 -26.13 -0.90 31.30
C SER A 210 -25.26 -2.12 30.94
N PRO A 211 -24.23 -2.44 31.73
CA PRO A 211 -23.37 -3.60 31.48
C PRO A 211 -24.16 -4.91 31.57
N PHE A 212 -23.98 -5.81 30.59
CA PHE A 212 -24.70 -7.09 30.57
C PHE A 212 -23.85 -8.25 30.10
N LEU A 213 -23.80 -9.34 30.87
CA LEU A 213 -23.28 -10.64 30.45
C LEU A 213 -24.27 -11.74 30.83
N PRO A 214 -24.58 -12.68 29.92
CA PRO A 214 -25.42 -13.83 30.25
C PRO A 214 -24.79 -14.80 31.23
N TRP A 215 -25.63 -15.56 31.91
CA TRP A 215 -25.22 -16.36 33.05
C TRP A 215 -24.32 -17.51 32.59
N SER A 216 -24.47 -17.97 31.35
CA SER A 216 -23.55 -18.92 30.73
C SER A 216 -22.09 -18.46 30.68
N LEU A 217 -21.82 -17.15 30.66
CA LEU A 217 -20.47 -16.55 30.61
C LEU A 217 -19.95 -16.15 32.00
N ARG A 218 -20.81 -16.18 33.01
CA ARG A 218 -20.52 -15.74 34.37
C ARG A 218 -20.44 -16.94 35.30
N ARG A 219 -19.47 -16.94 36.22
CA ARG A 219 -19.43 -17.89 37.34
C ARG A 219 -19.67 -17.19 38.67
N SER A 220 -19.42 -15.88 38.72
CA SER A 220 -19.76 -15.01 39.84
C SER A 220 -21.22 -14.54 39.77
N GLU A 221 -21.87 -14.48 40.94
CA GLU A 221 -23.19 -13.88 41.14
C GLU A 221 -23.15 -12.37 41.42
N ALA A 222 -21.98 -11.72 41.20
CA ALA A 222 -21.86 -10.28 41.39
C ALA A 222 -22.99 -9.52 40.66
N GLN A 223 -23.55 -8.49 41.28
CA GLN A 223 -24.53 -7.67 40.57
C GLN A 223 -23.78 -6.74 39.62
N MET A 224 -24.31 -6.61 38.40
CA MET A 224 -23.79 -5.64 37.43
C MET A 224 -24.44 -4.28 37.68
N ARG A 225 -23.79 -3.19 37.26
CA ARG A 225 -24.35 -1.84 37.38
C ARG A 225 -25.65 -1.71 36.56
N ASP A 226 -26.57 -0.87 37.04
CA ASP A 226 -27.86 -0.63 36.41
C ASP A 226 -28.08 0.88 36.23
N ASN A 227 -28.15 1.32 34.97
CA ASN A 227 -28.32 2.72 34.57
C ASN A 227 -29.75 3.06 34.15
N SER A 228 -30.73 2.20 34.41
CA SER A 228 -32.16 2.47 34.08
C SER A 228 -32.67 3.78 34.68
N THR A 229 -32.18 4.18 35.86
CA THR A 229 -32.54 5.46 36.49
C THR A 229 -32.02 6.70 35.76
N ARG A 230 -31.02 6.53 34.90
CA ARG A 230 -30.40 7.58 34.08
C ARG A 230 -30.94 7.60 32.65
N ALA A 231 -31.87 6.71 32.30
CA ALA A 231 -32.46 6.62 30.96
C ALA A 231 -33.03 7.94 30.43
N TRP A 232 -33.50 8.83 31.31
CA TRP A 232 -34.02 10.15 30.93
C TRP A 232 -32.93 11.10 30.40
N GLU A 233 -31.64 10.83 30.65
CA GLU A 233 -30.51 11.66 30.17
C GLU A 233 -30.40 11.62 28.64
N SER A 234 -30.73 10.49 27.99
CA SER A 234 -30.66 10.39 26.52
C SER A 234 -31.66 11.30 25.81
N GLY A 235 -32.84 11.54 26.41
CA GLY A 235 -33.88 12.38 25.81
C GLY A 235 -33.57 13.88 25.86
N ASN A 236 -32.62 14.29 26.71
CA ASN A 236 -32.14 15.68 26.75
C ASN A 236 -31.03 15.96 25.72
N GLY A 237 -30.45 14.90 25.15
CA GLY A 237 -29.41 15.02 24.15
C GLY A 237 -29.96 15.44 22.79
N LYS A 238 -29.15 16.18 22.03
CA LYS A 238 -29.44 16.46 20.62
C LYS A 238 -29.17 15.22 19.78
N SER A 239 -29.90 15.07 18.68
CA SER A 239 -29.65 14.06 17.65
C SER A 239 -29.07 14.75 16.42
N GLN A 240 -28.07 14.10 15.79
CA GLN A 240 -27.50 14.54 14.52
C GLN A 240 -28.16 13.85 13.31
N VAL A 241 -29.12 12.94 13.52
CA VAL A 241 -29.78 12.18 12.45
C VAL A 241 -30.54 13.12 11.51
N GLN A 242 -30.24 13.04 10.21
CA GLN A 242 -30.85 13.91 9.19
C GLN A 242 -32.10 13.28 8.57
N GLY A 243 -33.28 13.57 9.12
CA GLY A 243 -34.57 13.18 8.51
C GLY A 243 -35.54 12.49 9.46
N ASP A 244 -36.73 12.16 8.93
CA ASP A 244 -37.69 11.29 9.59
C ASP A 244 -37.38 9.85 9.12
N LEU A 245 -36.87 9.00 10.02
CA LEU A 245 -36.59 7.58 9.74
C LEU A 245 -37.91 6.78 9.70
N HIS A 246 -38.01 5.81 8.81
CA HIS A 246 -39.22 4.98 8.66
C HIS A 246 -39.14 3.75 9.57
N GLU A 247 -39.62 3.90 10.80
CA GLU A 247 -39.62 2.82 11.80
C GLU A 247 -40.67 1.73 11.44
N SER A 248 -40.21 0.54 11.05
CA SER A 248 -41.11 -0.60 10.77
C SER A 248 -41.10 -1.66 11.88
N LEU A 249 -40.05 -1.73 12.70
CA LEU A 249 -39.83 -2.72 13.76
C LEU A 249 -39.41 -2.07 15.08
N ILE A 250 -40.16 -2.40 16.12
CA ILE A 250 -39.90 -1.95 17.48
C ILE A 250 -39.56 -3.17 18.35
N LEU A 251 -38.49 -3.04 19.13
CA LEU A 251 -38.02 -4.05 20.07
C LEU A 251 -38.21 -3.59 21.52
N SER A 252 -38.61 -4.52 22.38
CA SER A 252 -38.64 -4.29 23.84
C SER A 252 -37.53 -5.06 24.56
N GLN A 253 -36.91 -4.42 25.55
CA GLN A 253 -35.91 -4.98 26.45
C GLN A 253 -34.72 -5.60 25.71
N VAL A 254 -34.06 -4.79 24.88
CA VAL A 254 -32.93 -5.21 24.04
C VAL A 254 -31.66 -5.42 24.86
N HIS A 255 -31.09 -6.61 24.72
CA HIS A 255 -29.76 -6.94 25.22
C HIS A 255 -28.89 -7.29 24.02
N ALA A 256 -27.89 -6.47 23.75
CA ALA A 256 -26.97 -6.64 22.64
C ALA A 256 -25.66 -7.25 23.12
N ILE A 257 -25.13 -8.20 22.35
CA ILE A 257 -23.84 -8.82 22.61
C ILE A 257 -23.03 -8.86 21.32
N LEU A 258 -21.91 -8.15 21.34
CA LEU A 258 -20.94 -8.11 20.26
C LEU A 258 -19.88 -9.18 20.51
N MET A 259 -19.75 -10.14 19.60
CA MET A 259 -18.78 -11.22 19.72
C MET A 259 -17.73 -11.14 18.62
N GLU A 260 -16.48 -11.32 19.00
CA GLU A 260 -15.36 -11.44 18.08
C GLU A 260 -14.37 -12.53 18.51
N TRP A 261 -13.57 -12.98 17.54
CA TRP A 261 -12.42 -13.82 17.83
C TRP A 261 -11.12 -13.04 17.61
N VAL A 262 -10.25 -13.07 18.61
CA VAL A 262 -8.96 -12.39 18.63
C VAL A 262 -7.84 -13.43 18.85
N PRO A 263 -6.73 -13.37 18.11
CA PRO A 263 -5.62 -14.31 18.30
C PRO A 263 -5.00 -14.15 19.69
N MET A 264 -5.17 -15.18 20.54
CA MET A 264 -4.55 -15.27 21.86
C MET A 264 -3.37 -16.25 21.80
N ASN A 265 -2.17 -15.72 21.63
CA ASN A 265 -0.97 -16.53 21.36
C ASN A 265 -0.50 -17.34 22.59
N HIS A 266 -0.99 -17.03 23.79
CA HIS A 266 -0.60 -17.72 25.02
C HIS A 266 -1.66 -17.63 26.13
N LYS A 267 -1.85 -18.70 26.90
CA LYS A 267 -2.87 -18.74 27.98
C LYS A 267 -2.65 -17.70 29.08
N ARG A 268 -1.38 -17.37 29.37
CA ARG A 268 -1.00 -16.29 30.30
C ARG A 268 -1.43 -14.89 29.84
N ARG A 269 -1.95 -14.74 28.62
CA ARG A 269 -2.40 -13.43 28.12
C ARG A 269 -3.54 -12.86 28.95
N VAL A 270 -4.50 -13.70 29.34
CA VAL A 270 -5.61 -13.29 30.22
C VAL A 270 -5.08 -12.78 31.57
N THR A 271 -4.05 -13.43 32.12
CA THR A 271 -3.36 -12.97 33.34
C THR A 271 -2.69 -11.61 33.16
N ASN A 272 -2.02 -11.39 32.03
CA ASN A 272 -1.39 -10.10 31.74
C ASN A 272 -2.44 -8.99 31.55
N MET A 273 -3.55 -9.28 30.88
CA MET A 273 -4.67 -8.34 30.73
C MET A 273 -5.29 -8.00 32.10
N PHE A 274 -5.51 -9.00 32.96
CA PHE A 274 -5.95 -8.77 34.33
C PHE A 274 -4.99 -7.85 35.10
N GLN A 275 -3.68 -8.06 34.98
CA GLN A 275 -2.68 -7.18 35.60
C GLN A 275 -2.70 -5.76 35.02
N GLN A 276 -2.85 -5.60 33.70
CA GLN A 276 -2.95 -4.29 33.04
C GLN A 276 -4.19 -3.51 33.50
N VAL A 277 -5.33 -4.20 33.59
CA VAL A 277 -6.59 -3.63 34.10
C VAL A 277 -6.46 -3.29 35.58
N GLY A 278 -6.01 -4.24 36.42
CA GLY A 278 -5.91 -4.06 37.87
C GLY A 278 -4.84 -3.06 38.32
N SER A 279 -3.83 -2.79 37.49
CA SER A 279 -2.82 -1.75 37.76
C SER A 279 -3.26 -0.34 37.31
N GLY A 280 -4.44 -0.22 36.72
CA GLY A 280 -4.94 1.03 36.16
C GLY A 280 -4.01 1.57 35.06
N ILE A 281 -3.28 0.73 34.34
CA ILE A 281 -2.38 1.17 33.26
C ILE A 281 -3.17 1.85 32.15
N LEU A 282 -4.41 1.43 31.92
CA LEU A 282 -5.35 2.16 31.07
C LEU A 282 -5.52 3.60 31.57
N SER A 283 -5.66 3.81 32.88
CA SER A 283 -5.93 5.13 33.51
C SER A 283 -4.74 6.11 33.50
N LYS A 284 -3.55 5.72 33.02
CA LYS A 284 -2.32 6.55 33.13
C LYS A 284 -2.02 7.41 31.89
N THR A 285 -2.74 7.24 30.80
CA THR A 285 -2.70 8.14 29.63
C THR A 285 -3.85 9.14 29.79
N GLY A 286 -3.53 10.38 30.15
CA GLY A 286 -4.49 11.31 30.75
C GLY A 286 -5.71 11.68 29.90
N LYS A 287 -6.88 11.62 30.56
CA LYS A 287 -8.24 11.97 30.10
C LYS A 287 -8.71 11.10 28.92
N ASP A 288 -9.92 10.56 29.01
CA ASP A 288 -10.56 9.71 28.01
C ASP A 288 -10.13 8.22 28.08
N VAL A 289 -10.12 7.65 29.30
CA VAL A 289 -9.85 6.23 29.52
C VAL A 289 -11.08 5.57 30.12
N PRO A 290 -11.51 4.40 29.62
CA PRO A 290 -12.63 3.68 30.22
C PRO A 290 -12.34 3.28 31.67
N LEU A 291 -13.27 3.56 32.58
CA LEU A 291 -13.18 3.14 33.97
C LEU A 291 -13.58 1.67 34.07
N ILE A 292 -12.63 0.81 34.46
CA ILE A 292 -12.86 -0.63 34.49
C ILE A 292 -13.05 -1.17 35.91
N ASN A 293 -14.12 -1.94 36.10
CA ASN A 293 -14.44 -2.68 37.32
C ASN A 293 -14.39 -4.18 37.07
N ILE A 294 -13.48 -4.91 37.73
CA ILE A 294 -13.30 -6.35 37.50
C ILE A 294 -14.41 -7.13 38.22
N LEU A 295 -15.20 -7.90 37.47
CA LEU A 295 -16.27 -8.75 37.99
C LEU A 295 -15.76 -10.13 38.40
N GLU A 296 -14.93 -10.74 37.55
CA GLU A 296 -14.46 -12.11 37.75
C GLU A 296 -13.12 -12.31 37.03
N TYR A 297 -12.21 -13.05 37.66
CA TYR A 297 -10.97 -13.47 37.02
C TYR A 297 -10.66 -14.92 37.40
N LYS A 298 -10.35 -15.72 36.38
CA LYS A 298 -9.72 -17.02 36.56
C LYS A 298 -8.45 -17.09 35.76
N GLU A 299 -7.38 -17.43 36.47
CA GLU A 299 -6.05 -17.52 35.91
C GLU A 299 -6.02 -18.43 34.67
N ASN A 300 -5.48 -17.89 33.57
CA ASN A 300 -5.30 -18.59 32.30
C ASN A 300 -6.60 -19.10 31.62
N ASP A 301 -7.78 -18.67 32.06
CA ASP A 301 -9.08 -19.14 31.53
C ASP A 301 -9.95 -17.97 31.05
N CYS A 302 -10.41 -17.10 31.95
CA CYS A 302 -11.31 -16.00 31.59
C CYS A 302 -11.16 -14.78 32.49
N LEU A 303 -11.51 -13.61 31.93
CA LEU A 303 -11.57 -12.33 32.62
C LEU A 303 -12.91 -11.66 32.26
N ASN A 304 -13.69 -11.32 33.27
CA ASN A 304 -14.93 -10.55 33.15
C ASN A 304 -14.79 -9.22 33.86
N PHE A 305 -15.21 -8.13 33.21
CA PHE A 305 -15.19 -6.79 33.80
C PHE A 305 -16.29 -5.92 33.20
N GLU A 306 -16.64 -4.85 33.91
CA GLU A 306 -17.46 -3.75 33.41
C GLU A 306 -16.54 -2.61 33.03
N ALA A 307 -16.86 -1.90 31.95
CA ALA A 307 -16.15 -0.72 31.51
C ALA A 307 -17.18 0.40 31.28
N GLU A 308 -16.94 1.53 31.92
CA GLU A 308 -17.61 2.80 31.61
C GLU A 308 -16.78 3.51 30.56
N ILE A 309 -17.32 3.63 29.36
CA ILE A 309 -16.68 4.25 28.21
C ILE A 309 -17.02 5.75 28.26
N GLY A 310 -15.99 6.57 28.32
CA GLY A 310 -16.10 8.01 28.55
C GLY A 310 -15.26 8.79 27.55
N PHE A 311 -15.40 8.45 26.26
CA PHE A 311 -14.80 9.25 25.20
C PHE A 311 -15.50 10.62 25.09
N LYS A 312 -14.84 11.58 24.47
CA LYS A 312 -15.35 12.95 24.41
C LYS A 312 -16.38 13.07 23.29
N ASN A 313 -17.64 13.27 23.67
CA ASN A 313 -18.74 13.42 22.73
C ASN A 313 -18.84 14.82 22.15
N ASP A 314 -19.55 14.93 21.02
CA ASP A 314 -19.94 16.18 20.39
C ASP A 314 -20.85 17.06 21.28
N GLU A 315 -20.83 18.37 21.03
CA GLU A 315 -21.55 19.35 21.84
C GLU A 315 -23.07 19.11 21.85
N GLY A 316 -23.57 18.61 22.99
CA GLY A 316 -25.00 18.40 23.24
C GLY A 316 -25.46 16.95 23.09
N ILE A 317 -24.55 15.99 22.86
CA ILE A 317 -24.86 14.56 22.82
C ILE A 317 -24.58 13.96 24.20
N CYS A 318 -25.56 13.23 24.74
CA CYS A 318 -25.45 12.57 26.04
C CYS A 318 -25.39 11.05 25.83
N GLN A 319 -24.22 10.47 26.08
CA GLN A 319 -24.03 9.01 26.04
C GLN A 319 -23.57 8.56 27.43
N VAL A 320 -24.33 7.62 27.99
CA VAL A 320 -23.94 6.90 29.19
C VAL A 320 -23.66 5.48 28.75
N GLU A 321 -22.41 5.22 28.40
CA GLU A 321 -22.01 3.97 27.79
C GLU A 321 -21.29 3.08 28.82
N GLU A 322 -21.99 2.04 29.25
CA GLU A 322 -21.40 1.03 30.10
C GLU A 322 -21.59 -0.37 29.53
N VAL A 323 -20.47 -1.07 29.38
CA VAL A 323 -20.40 -2.39 28.75
C VAL A 323 -19.80 -3.40 29.69
N ALA A 324 -20.24 -4.65 29.59
CA ALA A 324 -19.58 -5.76 30.23
C ALA A 324 -18.78 -6.56 29.21
N ALA A 325 -17.52 -6.85 29.51
CA ALA A 325 -16.61 -7.59 28.67
C ALA A 325 -16.33 -8.98 29.26
N HIS A 326 -16.34 -10.00 28.41
CA HIS A 326 -15.90 -11.35 28.67
C HIS A 326 -14.74 -11.69 27.73
N ILE A 327 -13.56 -11.93 28.28
CA ILE A 327 -12.36 -12.32 27.51
C ILE A 327 -11.97 -13.74 27.92
N ASN A 328 -11.98 -14.65 26.96
CA ASN A 328 -11.60 -16.05 27.13
C ASN A 328 -10.17 -16.30 26.59
N ALA A 329 -9.41 -17.18 27.24
CA ALA A 329 -8.09 -17.63 26.79
C ALA A 329 -8.12 -18.32 25.41
N ASN A 330 -9.29 -18.78 24.96
CA ASN A 330 -9.50 -19.32 23.62
C ASN A 330 -9.67 -18.23 22.52
N GLY A 331 -9.54 -16.96 22.89
CA GLY A 331 -9.62 -15.83 21.95
C GLY A 331 -11.02 -15.32 21.67
N ILE A 332 -12.06 -15.93 22.24
CA ILE A 332 -13.41 -15.37 22.21
C ILE A 332 -13.46 -14.15 23.12
N VAL A 333 -13.93 -13.06 22.56
CA VAL A 333 -14.20 -11.81 23.26
C VAL A 333 -15.66 -11.46 23.02
N ALA A 334 -16.41 -11.24 24.09
CA ALA A 334 -17.80 -10.82 24.04
C ALA A 334 -18.00 -9.53 24.84
N PHE A 335 -18.68 -8.56 24.24
CA PHE A 335 -19.09 -7.32 24.90
C PHE A 335 -20.60 -7.29 24.93
N GLY A 336 -21.20 -7.15 26.11
CA GLY A 336 -22.63 -7.10 26.24
C GLY A 336 -23.11 -5.85 26.95
N ALA A 337 -24.21 -5.31 26.42
CA ALA A 337 -24.88 -4.12 26.89
C ALA A 337 -26.39 -4.35 26.86
N ARG A 338 -27.09 -3.90 27.91
CA ARG A 338 -28.54 -3.75 27.94
C ARG A 338 -28.87 -2.32 27.55
N VAL A 339 -29.74 -2.15 26.55
CA VAL A 339 -30.15 -0.82 26.07
C VAL A 339 -31.27 -0.32 26.98
N GLU A 340 -31.03 0.78 27.69
CA GLU A 340 -32.01 1.39 28.59
C GLU A 340 -32.87 2.45 27.88
N ALA A 341 -32.24 3.25 27.03
CA ALA A 341 -32.91 4.28 26.24
C ALA A 341 -32.04 4.72 25.06
N ILE A 342 -32.69 5.13 23.98
CA ILE A 342 -32.07 5.80 22.84
C ILE A 342 -32.88 7.04 22.52
N GLN A 343 -32.26 8.21 22.57
CA GLN A 343 -32.93 9.51 22.44
C GLN A 343 -34.15 9.59 23.39
N ASN A 344 -35.34 9.84 22.85
CA ASN A 344 -36.60 9.93 23.59
C ASN A 344 -37.30 8.58 23.79
N ARG A 345 -36.72 7.48 23.30
CA ARG A 345 -37.27 6.13 23.36
C ARG A 345 -36.71 5.38 24.57
N LEU A 346 -37.60 4.76 25.34
CA LEU A 346 -37.23 3.93 26.50
C LEU A 346 -37.04 2.48 26.10
N ALA A 347 -36.51 1.65 27.01
CA ALA A 347 -36.18 0.24 26.79
C ALA A 347 -37.29 -0.62 26.18
N ASP A 348 -38.57 -0.25 26.32
CA ASP A 348 -39.70 -1.01 25.78
C ASP A 348 -40.07 -0.64 24.32
N ASP A 349 -39.50 0.45 23.79
CA ASP A 349 -39.87 1.07 22.51
C ASP A 349 -38.62 1.43 21.67
N ILE A 350 -37.73 0.47 21.46
CA ILE A 350 -36.46 0.71 20.74
C ILE A 350 -36.63 0.41 19.25
N SER A 351 -36.46 1.40 18.39
CA SER A 351 -36.41 1.20 16.94
C SER A 351 -35.09 0.56 16.49
N MET A 352 -35.15 -0.26 15.45
CA MET A 352 -33.98 -0.94 14.90
C MET A 352 -33.01 0.03 14.21
N ASP A 353 -33.51 1.10 13.59
CA ASP A 353 -32.67 2.11 12.94
C ASP A 353 -31.79 2.87 13.94
N LEU A 354 -32.37 3.25 15.09
CA LEU A 354 -31.62 3.87 16.18
C LEU A 354 -30.63 2.87 16.81
N LEU A 355 -31.03 1.60 16.91
CA LEU A 355 -30.15 0.54 17.40
C LEU A 355 -28.94 0.33 16.48
N SER A 356 -29.10 0.44 15.15
CA SER A 356 -27.98 0.27 14.19
C SER A 356 -26.85 1.28 14.42
N ARG A 357 -27.21 2.54 14.73
CA ARG A 357 -26.28 3.64 15.04
C ARG A 357 -25.59 3.42 16.37
N LEU A 358 -26.35 3.08 17.42
CA LEU A 358 -25.80 2.76 18.75
C LEU A 358 -24.79 1.62 18.65
N LEU A 359 -25.13 0.54 17.94
CA LEU A 359 -24.25 -0.61 17.81
C LEU A 359 -22.99 -0.32 17.01
N THR A 360 -23.04 0.64 16.08
CA THR A 360 -21.87 1.06 15.32
C THR A 360 -20.90 1.84 16.21
N ASP A 361 -21.42 2.80 16.98
CA ASP A 361 -20.66 3.58 17.95
C ASP A 361 -19.98 2.67 18.98
N LEU A 362 -20.78 1.81 19.62
CA LEU A 362 -20.33 0.78 20.55
C LEU A 362 -19.24 -0.12 19.95
N GLN A 363 -19.33 -0.46 18.66
CA GLN A 363 -18.31 -1.29 17.99
C GLN A 363 -16.98 -0.55 17.78
N VAL A 364 -17.01 0.74 17.49
CA VAL A 364 -15.80 1.57 17.32
C VAL A 364 -15.11 1.74 18.67
N ASP A 365 -15.85 2.09 19.70
CA ASP A 365 -15.32 2.39 21.03
C ASP A 365 -14.74 1.17 21.72
N VAL A 366 -15.43 0.04 21.60
CA VAL A 366 -14.94 -1.24 22.10
C VAL A 366 -13.71 -1.72 21.32
N SER A 367 -13.57 -1.38 20.03
CA SER A 367 -12.34 -1.66 19.28
C SER A 367 -11.16 -0.87 19.82
N GLU A 368 -11.34 0.41 20.11
CA GLU A 368 -10.30 1.26 20.69
C GLU A 368 -9.88 0.76 22.07
N MET A 369 -10.85 0.42 22.93
CA MET A 369 -10.57 -0.20 24.22
C MET A 369 -9.76 -1.49 24.07
N MET A 370 -10.11 -2.34 23.10
CA MET A 370 -9.39 -3.59 22.86
C MET A 370 -7.97 -3.37 22.33
N GLU A 371 -7.73 -2.38 21.47
CA GLU A 371 -6.38 -2.08 20.98
C GLU A 371 -5.43 -1.74 22.13
N ASN A 372 -5.93 -1.05 23.15
CA ASN A 372 -5.18 -0.70 24.37
C ASN A 372 -4.92 -1.92 25.29
N LEU A 373 -5.77 -2.94 25.25
CA LEU A 373 -5.64 -4.17 26.03
C LEU A 373 -4.75 -5.23 25.36
N LEU A 374 -4.53 -5.16 24.06
CA LEU A 374 -3.77 -6.14 23.29
C LEU A 374 -2.26 -5.84 23.26
N THR A 375 -1.43 -6.85 22.96
CA THR A 375 0.02 -6.61 22.78
C THR A 375 0.29 -5.95 21.43
N THR A 376 1.45 -5.34 21.29
CA THR A 376 1.96 -4.88 19.99
C THR A 376 1.95 -5.98 18.93
N ALA A 377 2.28 -7.23 19.30
CA ALA A 377 2.25 -8.36 18.37
C ALA A 377 0.81 -8.75 17.95
N GLN A 378 -0.14 -8.76 18.89
CA GLN A 378 -1.55 -9.03 18.58
C GLN A 378 -2.16 -7.91 17.73
N ASN A 379 -1.86 -6.65 18.05
CA ASN A 379 -2.27 -5.50 17.26
C ASN A 379 -1.67 -5.56 15.86
N HIS A 380 -0.41 -6.00 15.71
CA HIS A 380 0.18 -6.23 14.40
C HIS A 380 -0.56 -7.32 13.62
N MET A 381 -0.86 -8.47 14.24
CA MET A 381 -1.65 -9.54 13.63
C MET A 381 -3.03 -9.08 13.14
N LEU A 382 -3.74 -8.32 13.99
CA LEU A 382 -5.04 -7.76 13.63
C LEU A 382 -4.91 -6.71 12.52
N LYS A 383 -3.93 -5.80 12.61
CA LYS A 383 -3.68 -4.80 11.56
C LYS A 383 -3.35 -5.47 10.23
N SER A 384 -2.54 -6.53 10.21
CA SER A 384 -2.28 -7.30 8.99
C SER A 384 -3.54 -7.99 8.45
N ALA A 385 -4.33 -8.64 9.32
CA ALA A 385 -5.57 -9.31 8.90
C ALA A 385 -6.63 -8.34 8.34
N PHE A 386 -6.64 -7.08 8.80
CA PHE A 386 -7.60 -6.05 8.42
C PHE A 386 -6.99 -4.89 7.61
N TRP A 387 -5.84 -5.10 6.94
CA TRP A 387 -5.18 -4.12 6.06
C TRP A 387 -4.89 -2.74 6.68
N GLY A 388 -4.59 -2.72 7.97
CA GLY A 388 -4.26 -1.52 8.74
C GLY A 388 -5.43 -0.90 9.50
N ASN A 389 -6.67 -1.34 9.26
CA ASN A 389 -7.87 -0.82 9.93
C ASN A 389 -8.49 -1.82 10.90
N SER A 390 -7.78 -2.05 12.01
CA SER A 390 -8.24 -2.89 13.13
C SER A 390 -9.36 -2.25 13.96
N SER A 391 -9.68 -0.97 13.78
CA SER A 391 -10.79 -0.31 14.47
C SER A 391 -12.15 -0.71 13.90
N SER A 392 -12.26 -0.84 12.58
CA SER A 392 -13.50 -1.18 11.86
C SER A 392 -13.73 -2.69 11.68
N ARG A 393 -13.36 -3.50 12.68
CA ARG A 393 -13.50 -4.97 12.61
C ARG A 393 -14.97 -5.38 12.74
N SER A 394 -15.42 -6.25 11.84
CA SER A 394 -16.79 -6.78 11.91
C SER A 394 -16.92 -7.74 13.09
N ARG A 395 -17.91 -7.50 13.95
CA ARG A 395 -18.29 -8.37 15.05
C ARG A 395 -19.61 -9.08 14.74
N PHE A 396 -19.80 -10.24 15.35
CA PHE A 396 -21.07 -10.93 15.31
C PHE A 396 -22.02 -10.32 16.36
N VAL A 397 -23.17 -9.82 15.92
CA VAL A 397 -24.15 -9.17 16.80
C VAL A 397 -25.21 -10.18 17.24
N LEU A 398 -25.30 -10.46 18.53
CA LEU A 398 -26.39 -11.24 19.12
C LEU A 398 -27.36 -10.31 19.85
N LEU A 399 -28.61 -10.28 19.42
CA LEU A 399 -29.66 -9.49 20.05
C LEU A 399 -30.63 -10.42 20.78
N PHE A 400 -30.80 -10.21 22.08
CA PHE A 400 -31.92 -10.79 22.83
C PHE A 400 -32.97 -9.71 23.06
N THR A 401 -34.20 -10.02 22.69
CA THR A 401 -35.35 -9.16 22.94
C THR A 401 -36.48 -9.98 23.54
N SER A 402 -37.30 -9.35 24.38
CA SER A 402 -38.46 -10.02 24.97
C SER A 402 -39.67 -9.99 24.03
N LYS A 403 -39.82 -8.93 23.22
CA LYS A 403 -40.93 -8.74 22.28
C LYS A 403 -40.50 -7.92 21.07
N ILE A 404 -41.15 -8.22 19.95
CA ILE A 404 -41.03 -7.48 18.69
C ILE A 404 -42.43 -7.06 18.26
N ASP A 405 -42.56 -5.86 17.73
CA ASP A 405 -43.80 -5.32 17.16
C ASP A 405 -43.51 -4.76 15.75
N PRO A 406 -44.30 -5.14 14.71
CA PRO A 406 -45.37 -6.14 14.73
C PRO A 406 -44.84 -7.57 14.89
N LEU A 407 -45.59 -8.38 15.64
CA LEU A 407 -45.31 -9.80 15.79
C LEU A 407 -45.82 -10.59 14.58
N LEU A 408 -44.88 -11.14 13.81
CA LEU A 408 -45.15 -12.05 12.70
C LEU A 408 -44.62 -13.45 13.00
N LYS A 409 -44.97 -14.41 12.13
CA LYS A 409 -44.30 -15.72 12.11
C LYS A 409 -42.88 -15.55 11.57
N ALA A 410 -41.95 -16.42 11.96
CA ALA A 410 -40.56 -16.37 11.51
C ALA A 410 -40.40 -16.22 9.99
N ASP A 411 -41.20 -16.95 9.21
CA ASP A 411 -41.15 -16.90 7.73
C ASP A 411 -41.63 -15.55 7.16
N GLY A 412 -42.45 -14.81 7.91
CA GLY A 412 -42.95 -13.49 7.52
C GLY A 412 -41.90 -12.39 7.61
N TYR A 413 -40.71 -12.69 8.16
CA TYR A 413 -39.56 -11.78 8.16
C TYR A 413 -38.54 -12.12 7.04
N LEU A 414 -38.82 -13.09 6.16
CA LEU A 414 -37.92 -13.56 5.09
C LEU A 414 -38.50 -13.29 3.69
N ASP A 415 -39.25 -12.20 3.54
CA ASP A 415 -40.00 -11.85 2.33
C ASP A 415 -39.31 -10.79 1.45
N HIS A 416 -38.08 -10.39 1.80
CA HIS A 416 -37.32 -9.27 1.23
C HIS A 416 -38.06 -7.92 1.29
N GLY A 417 -39.08 -7.82 2.16
CA GLY A 417 -39.85 -6.61 2.40
C GLY A 417 -39.22 -5.67 3.41
N GLU A 418 -40.00 -4.70 3.88
CA GLU A 418 -39.58 -3.64 4.81
C GLU A 418 -38.99 -4.22 6.12
N TYR A 419 -39.65 -5.22 6.71
CA TYR A 419 -39.19 -5.85 7.94
C TYR A 419 -37.85 -6.59 7.78
N GLU A 420 -37.65 -7.28 6.65
CA GLU A 420 -36.36 -7.93 6.37
C GLU A 420 -35.26 -6.89 6.16
N ASN A 421 -35.57 -5.78 5.48
CA ASN A 421 -34.62 -4.70 5.22
C ASN A 421 -34.14 -4.06 6.53
N GLU A 422 -35.06 -3.71 7.44
CA GLU A 422 -34.73 -3.11 8.73
C GLU A 422 -33.96 -4.09 9.65
N MET A 423 -34.32 -5.38 9.67
CA MET A 423 -33.47 -6.37 10.35
C MET A 423 -32.10 -6.48 9.70
N SER A 424 -32.03 -6.46 8.37
CA SER A 424 -30.79 -6.59 7.62
C SER A 424 -29.83 -5.42 7.85
N GLN A 425 -30.34 -4.23 8.16
CA GLN A 425 -29.52 -3.09 8.55
C GLN A 425 -28.70 -3.39 9.82
N VAL A 426 -29.27 -4.10 10.79
CA VAL A 426 -28.61 -4.39 12.07
C VAL A 426 -27.81 -5.70 12.06
N ILE A 427 -28.45 -6.81 11.63
CA ILE A 427 -27.85 -8.16 11.71
C ILE A 427 -27.32 -8.68 10.36
N GLY A 428 -27.43 -7.89 9.30
CA GLY A 428 -27.05 -8.25 7.93
C GLY A 428 -28.08 -9.16 7.25
N GLN A 429 -27.78 -9.60 6.02
CA GLN A 429 -28.67 -10.43 5.22
C GLN A 429 -29.18 -11.65 6.00
N LEU A 430 -30.50 -11.83 6.05
CA LEU A 430 -31.14 -12.94 6.73
C LEU A 430 -30.88 -14.26 5.99
N VAL A 431 -30.63 -15.33 6.75
CA VAL A 431 -30.30 -16.65 6.18
C VAL A 431 -31.34 -17.69 6.55
N ARG A 432 -31.73 -17.74 7.83
CA ARG A 432 -32.70 -18.71 8.35
C ARG A 432 -33.51 -18.09 9.47
N ALA A 433 -34.81 -18.35 9.49
CA ALA A 433 -35.68 -18.03 10.62
C ALA A 433 -36.45 -19.29 11.05
N ARG A 434 -36.76 -19.42 12.34
CA ARG A 434 -37.59 -20.52 12.85
C ARG A 434 -38.36 -20.14 14.11
N ASP A 435 -39.64 -20.48 14.10
CA ASP A 435 -40.51 -20.40 15.27
C ASP A 435 -40.34 -21.61 16.20
N PHE A 436 -40.31 -21.34 17.50
CA PHE A 436 -40.22 -22.34 18.55
C PHE A 436 -41.45 -22.30 19.47
N GLY A 437 -42.41 -23.18 19.16
CA GLY A 437 -43.63 -23.39 19.94
C GLY A 437 -44.69 -22.29 19.75
N ASN A 438 -45.73 -22.30 20.60
CA ASN A 438 -46.93 -21.47 20.42
C ASN A 438 -46.85 -20.05 21.03
N LYS A 439 -45.75 -19.70 21.70
CA LYS A 439 -45.62 -18.46 22.48
C LYS A 439 -44.46 -17.61 21.96
N ASN A 440 -44.62 -16.89 20.85
CA ASN A 440 -43.78 -15.77 20.41
C ASN A 440 -42.25 -15.97 20.64
N ASN A 441 -41.73 -17.19 20.47
CA ASN A 441 -40.29 -17.44 20.56
C ASN A 441 -39.84 -17.82 19.17
N PHE A 442 -38.93 -17.03 18.61
CA PHE A 442 -38.34 -17.34 17.32
C PHE A 442 -36.90 -16.88 17.29
N ILE A 443 -36.14 -17.49 16.38
CA ILE A 443 -34.75 -17.12 16.13
C ILE A 443 -34.62 -16.77 14.66
N VAL A 444 -34.00 -15.63 14.40
CA VAL A 444 -33.57 -15.22 13.06
C VAL A 444 -32.05 -15.21 13.04
N VAL A 445 -31.46 -16.03 12.17
CA VAL A 445 -30.03 -16.11 11.94
C VAL A 445 -29.71 -15.37 10.64
N ALA A 446 -28.82 -14.40 10.73
CA ALA A 446 -28.34 -13.60 9.62
C ALA A 446 -26.83 -13.78 9.42
N GLN A 447 -26.29 -13.14 8.38
CA GLN A 447 -24.87 -13.23 8.03
C GLN A 447 -23.95 -12.61 9.10
N ARG A 448 -24.38 -11.51 9.72
CA ARG A 448 -23.57 -10.72 10.66
C ARG A 448 -24.10 -10.74 12.09
N GLY A 449 -25.29 -11.28 12.31
CA GLY A 449 -25.88 -11.37 13.62
C GLY A 449 -26.98 -12.41 13.73
N MET A 450 -27.59 -12.46 14.91
CA MET A 450 -28.71 -13.31 15.22
C MET A 450 -29.65 -12.59 16.18
N LEU A 451 -30.94 -12.59 15.86
CA LEU A 451 -32.00 -12.08 16.71
C LEU A 451 -32.70 -13.24 17.41
N VAL A 452 -32.74 -13.19 18.73
CA VAL A 452 -33.39 -14.18 19.59
C VAL A 452 -34.54 -13.49 20.33
N VAL A 453 -35.77 -13.87 19.97
CA VAL A 453 -36.98 -13.30 20.55
C VAL A 453 -37.58 -14.28 21.54
N GLY A 454 -37.82 -13.82 22.77
CA GLY A 454 -38.62 -14.54 23.78
C GLY A 454 -37.81 -15.11 24.96
N ASP A 455 -38.41 -14.99 26.15
CA ASP A 455 -37.71 -15.27 27.42
C ASP A 455 -37.37 -16.76 27.63
N ARG A 456 -38.07 -17.68 26.96
CA ARG A 456 -37.79 -19.12 27.10
C ARG A 456 -36.46 -19.50 26.47
N LEU A 457 -36.08 -18.83 25.37
CA LEU A 457 -34.82 -19.07 24.69
C LEU A 457 -33.62 -18.63 25.52
N ARG A 458 -33.79 -17.66 26.43
CA ARG A 458 -32.74 -17.23 27.37
C ARG A 458 -32.25 -18.37 28.28
N ARG A 459 -33.06 -19.40 28.55
CA ARG A 459 -32.63 -20.59 29.34
C ARG A 459 -31.62 -21.46 28.61
N TYR A 460 -31.55 -21.33 27.29
CA TYR A 460 -30.65 -22.08 26.42
C TYR A 460 -29.51 -21.19 25.91
N ASP A 461 -29.22 -20.08 26.61
CA ASP A 461 -28.13 -19.14 26.29
C ASP A 461 -26.83 -19.87 25.96
N ARG A 462 -26.43 -20.89 26.73
CA ARG A 462 -25.21 -21.66 26.49
C ARG A 462 -25.12 -22.30 25.10
N LEU A 463 -26.23 -22.81 24.55
CA LEU A 463 -26.24 -23.40 23.20
C LEU A 463 -26.13 -22.31 22.12
N ILE A 464 -26.84 -21.21 22.34
CA ILE A 464 -26.84 -20.04 21.46
C ILE A 464 -25.44 -19.41 21.41
N PHE A 465 -24.81 -19.23 22.57
CA PHE A 465 -23.44 -18.74 22.67
C PHE A 465 -22.42 -19.61 21.98
N MET A 466 -22.53 -20.93 22.12
CA MET A 466 -21.63 -21.84 21.41
C MET A 466 -21.75 -21.68 19.89
N LEU A 467 -22.97 -21.48 19.36
CA LEU A 467 -23.14 -21.15 17.96
C LEU A 467 -22.44 -19.82 17.62
N CYS A 468 -22.64 -18.78 18.44
CA CYS A 468 -22.01 -17.48 18.23
C CYS A 468 -20.47 -17.56 18.28
N GLU A 469 -19.89 -18.38 19.16
CA GLU A 469 -18.45 -18.64 19.20
C GLU A 469 -17.94 -19.24 17.88
N LEU A 470 -18.65 -20.25 17.36
CA LEU A 470 -18.32 -20.88 16.08
C LEU A 470 -18.49 -19.89 14.91
N ILE A 471 -19.53 -19.07 14.92
CA ILE A 471 -19.76 -18.06 13.87
C ILE A 471 -18.69 -16.97 13.94
N ALA A 472 -18.30 -16.49 15.12
CA ALA A 472 -17.23 -15.50 15.28
C ALA A 472 -15.89 -16.03 14.73
N MET A 473 -15.57 -17.30 15.00
CA MET A 473 -14.40 -17.96 14.40
C MET A 473 -14.53 -18.09 12.87
N ASN A 474 -15.73 -18.42 12.37
CA ASN A 474 -16.00 -18.51 10.93
C ASN A 474 -15.87 -17.15 10.23
N GLN A 475 -16.40 -16.07 10.79
CA GLN A 475 -16.24 -14.72 10.26
C GLN A 475 -14.76 -14.34 10.16
N PHE A 476 -13.98 -14.67 11.19
CA PHE A 476 -12.55 -14.44 11.16
C PHE A 476 -11.85 -15.32 10.10
N ALA A 477 -12.23 -16.59 9.94
CA ALA A 477 -11.71 -17.46 8.88
C ALA A 477 -12.00 -16.91 7.47
N VAL A 478 -13.15 -16.27 7.24
CA VAL A 478 -13.47 -15.59 5.96
C VAL A 478 -12.52 -14.41 5.72
N VAL A 479 -12.15 -13.67 6.77
CA VAL A 479 -11.13 -12.59 6.66
C VAL A 479 -9.78 -13.18 6.27
N LEU A 480 -9.36 -14.27 6.91
CA LEU A 480 -8.11 -14.96 6.58
C LEU A 480 -8.10 -15.51 5.14
N TYR A 481 -9.23 -16.02 4.65
CA TYR A 481 -9.35 -16.45 3.26
C TYR A 481 -9.10 -15.30 2.27
N LYS A 482 -9.67 -14.12 2.54
CA LYS A 482 -9.41 -12.94 1.71
C LYS A 482 -7.93 -12.54 1.75
N TRP A 483 -7.31 -12.59 2.93
CA TRP A 483 -5.88 -12.33 3.06
C TRP A 483 -5.02 -13.36 2.31
N THR A 484 -5.34 -14.66 2.37
CA THR A 484 -4.64 -15.70 1.58
C THR A 484 -4.74 -15.44 0.08
N SER A 485 -5.89 -14.96 -0.39
CA SER A 485 -6.11 -14.62 -1.79
C SER A 485 -5.23 -13.44 -2.21
N ASN A 486 -5.08 -12.43 -1.36
CA ASN A 486 -4.18 -11.30 -1.65
C ASN A 486 -2.72 -11.74 -1.71
N ILE A 487 -2.27 -12.57 -0.77
CA ILE A 487 -0.92 -13.17 -0.81
C ILE A 487 -0.70 -13.90 -2.13
N GLN A 488 -1.70 -14.61 -2.64
CA GLN A 488 -1.59 -15.25 -3.95
C GLN A 488 -1.35 -14.24 -5.09
N SER A 489 -2.02 -13.08 -5.08
CA SER A 489 -1.77 -12.01 -6.04
C SER A 489 -0.35 -11.44 -5.93
N ASP A 490 0.13 -11.22 -4.71
CA ASP A 490 1.49 -10.71 -4.46
C ASP A 490 2.56 -11.71 -4.93
N LEU A 491 2.31 -13.02 -4.75
CA LEU A 491 3.16 -14.07 -5.30
C LEU A 491 3.18 -14.07 -6.83
N GLN A 492 2.02 -13.86 -7.47
CA GLN A 492 1.95 -13.73 -8.91
C GLN A 492 2.74 -12.50 -9.39
N ARG A 493 2.61 -11.36 -8.72
CA ARG A 493 3.41 -10.16 -8.99
C ARG A 493 4.89 -10.44 -8.81
N LEU A 494 5.30 -11.10 -7.73
CA LEU A 494 6.68 -11.46 -7.47
C LEU A 494 7.24 -12.42 -8.54
N ARG A 495 6.44 -13.37 -9.03
CA ARG A 495 6.81 -14.22 -10.17
C ARG A 495 7.02 -13.41 -11.44
N MET A 496 6.12 -12.47 -11.74
CA MET A 496 6.27 -11.59 -12.90
C MET A 496 7.56 -10.76 -12.79
N LEU A 497 7.79 -10.11 -11.64
CA LEU A 497 9.04 -9.37 -11.39
C LEU A 497 10.27 -10.29 -11.54
N THR A 498 10.24 -11.52 -11.04
CA THR A 498 11.39 -12.43 -11.18
C THR A 498 11.65 -12.88 -12.63
N ASN A 499 10.60 -12.99 -13.45
CA ASN A 499 10.69 -13.49 -14.82
C ASN A 499 11.04 -12.40 -15.85
N VAL A 500 10.71 -11.13 -15.58
CA VAL A 500 10.99 -10.02 -16.50
C VAL A 500 12.50 -9.74 -16.54
N ARG A 501 13.10 -9.83 -17.74
CA ARG A 501 14.51 -9.48 -18.01
C ARG A 501 14.66 -7.98 -18.20
N ASP A 502 14.15 -7.16 -17.28
CA ASP A 502 14.19 -5.71 -17.47
C ASP A 502 15.57 -5.11 -17.17
N PRO A 503 15.94 -4.03 -17.88
CA PRO A 503 17.20 -3.32 -17.67
C PRO A 503 17.19 -2.42 -16.41
N ASN A 504 16.04 -2.25 -15.74
CA ASN A 504 15.91 -1.35 -14.61
C ASN A 504 16.72 -1.83 -13.38
N PRO A 505 17.53 -0.96 -12.76
CA PRO A 505 18.33 -1.30 -11.57
C PRO A 505 17.46 -1.56 -10.33
N ASN A 506 16.33 -0.86 -10.18
CA ASN A 506 15.49 -0.90 -8.97
C ASN A 506 14.56 -2.13 -8.88
N HIS A 507 14.42 -2.88 -9.97
CA HIS A 507 13.50 -4.01 -10.08
C HIS A 507 13.79 -5.15 -9.08
N PHE A 508 15.07 -5.37 -8.78
CA PHE A 508 15.47 -6.37 -7.78
C PHE A 508 15.23 -5.92 -6.35
N ASP A 509 15.33 -4.61 -6.09
CA ASP A 509 15.05 -4.05 -4.78
C ASP A 509 13.55 -4.10 -4.49
N GLU A 510 12.70 -3.75 -5.47
CA GLU A 510 11.24 -3.92 -5.39
C GLU A 510 10.87 -5.40 -5.18
N ALA A 511 11.43 -6.33 -5.96
CA ALA A 511 11.19 -7.76 -5.77
C ALA A 511 11.67 -8.27 -4.39
N ARG A 512 12.75 -7.70 -3.85
CA ARG A 512 13.27 -8.07 -2.52
C ARG A 512 12.37 -7.55 -1.41
N GLN A 513 11.90 -6.32 -1.53
CA GLN A 513 10.97 -5.69 -0.60
C GLN A 513 9.65 -6.47 -0.58
N LEU A 514 9.01 -6.65 -1.75
CA LEU A 514 7.77 -7.40 -1.87
C LEU A 514 7.90 -8.82 -1.30
N ARG A 515 9.00 -9.53 -1.60
CA ARG A 515 9.25 -10.86 -1.03
C ARG A 515 9.36 -10.86 0.49
N ASN A 516 10.03 -9.86 1.07
CA ASN A 516 10.17 -9.77 2.53
C ASN A 516 8.81 -9.52 3.18
N GLU A 517 8.04 -8.57 2.65
CA GLU A 517 6.67 -8.25 3.09
C GLU A 517 5.77 -9.49 3.00
N THR A 518 5.71 -10.17 1.83
CA THR A 518 4.93 -11.40 1.66
C THR A 518 5.40 -12.52 2.61
N SER A 519 6.70 -12.61 2.92
CA SER A 519 7.20 -13.63 3.85
C SER A 519 6.82 -13.34 5.30
N GLU A 520 6.78 -12.06 5.69
CA GLU A 520 6.33 -11.62 7.01
C GLU A 520 4.82 -11.87 7.15
N ASP A 521 4.04 -11.54 6.14
CA ASP A 521 2.59 -11.80 6.09
C ASP A 521 2.26 -13.28 6.19
N ILE A 522 2.97 -14.15 5.46
CA ILE A 522 2.78 -15.61 5.54
C ILE A 522 3.09 -16.12 6.95
N ALA A 523 4.13 -15.61 7.61
CA ALA A 523 4.49 -16.04 8.96
C ALA A 523 3.42 -15.61 9.99
N CYS A 524 2.93 -14.38 9.87
CA CYS A 524 1.85 -13.84 10.69
C CYS A 524 0.55 -14.66 10.53
N LEU A 525 0.19 -14.94 9.27
CA LEU A 525 -0.97 -15.76 8.93
C LEU A 525 -0.85 -17.20 9.45
N GLU A 526 0.33 -17.82 9.35
CA GLU A 526 0.58 -19.17 9.89
C GLU A 526 0.39 -19.23 11.40
N GLU A 527 0.87 -18.22 12.15
CA GLU A 527 0.69 -18.16 13.60
C GLU A 527 -0.80 -18.04 13.98
N ILE A 528 -1.53 -17.18 13.29
CA ILE A 528 -2.98 -16.99 13.51
C ILE A 528 -3.75 -18.28 13.21
N MET A 529 -3.42 -18.98 12.11
CA MET A 529 -4.06 -20.24 11.73
C MET A 529 -3.82 -21.35 12.76
N ILE A 530 -2.60 -21.43 13.31
CA ILE A 530 -2.27 -22.39 14.39
C ILE A 530 -3.13 -22.11 15.63
N ASN A 531 -3.27 -20.83 16.00
CA ASN A 531 -4.10 -20.44 17.15
C ASN A 531 -5.57 -20.77 16.93
N LEU A 532 -6.12 -20.44 15.76
CA LEU A 532 -7.52 -20.70 15.42
C LEU A 532 -7.82 -22.21 15.39
N SER A 533 -6.99 -23.00 14.70
CA SER A 533 -7.10 -24.47 14.65
C SER A 533 -6.98 -25.10 16.03
N GLY A 534 -6.01 -24.63 16.83
CA GLY A 534 -5.80 -25.09 18.20
C GLY A 534 -6.99 -24.81 19.12
N ASN A 535 -7.72 -23.71 18.89
CA ASN A 535 -8.90 -23.34 19.67
C ASN A 535 -10.13 -24.13 19.23
N LEU A 536 -10.36 -24.31 17.92
CA LEU A 536 -11.48 -25.09 17.41
C LEU A 536 -11.45 -26.55 17.89
N LYS A 537 -10.26 -27.14 18.02
CA LYS A 537 -10.07 -28.50 18.57
C LYS A 537 -10.48 -28.63 20.03
N LYS A 538 -10.51 -27.54 20.79
CA LYS A 538 -10.93 -27.52 22.21
C LYS A 538 -12.44 -27.34 22.37
N VAL A 539 -13.13 -26.88 21.33
CA VAL A 539 -14.59 -26.69 21.39
C VAL A 539 -15.26 -28.06 21.35
N HIS A 540 -15.87 -28.44 22.47
CA HIS A 540 -16.65 -29.67 22.57
C HIS A 540 -18.14 -29.37 22.47
N VAL A 541 -18.78 -29.92 21.44
CA VAL A 541 -20.23 -29.79 21.23
C VAL A 541 -20.97 -30.56 22.35
N PRO A 542 -21.86 -29.91 23.11
CA PRO A 542 -22.59 -30.54 24.20
C PRO A 542 -23.63 -31.53 23.64
N PRO A 543 -24.02 -32.55 24.41
CA PRO A 543 -25.10 -33.43 24.03
C PRO A 543 -26.43 -32.68 23.93
N SER A 544 -27.34 -33.20 23.12
CA SER A 544 -28.69 -32.64 22.97
C SER A 544 -29.41 -32.61 24.34
N PRO A 545 -30.11 -31.51 24.68
CA PRO A 545 -30.92 -31.44 25.89
C PRO A 545 -32.08 -32.45 25.85
N PHE A 546 -32.58 -32.85 27.03
CA PHE A 546 -33.64 -33.85 27.15
C PHE A 546 -35.05 -33.32 26.82
N GLU A 547 -35.25 -32.01 26.91
CA GLU A 547 -36.55 -31.37 26.66
C GLU A 547 -36.85 -31.24 25.15
N ASP A 548 -38.07 -31.53 24.72
CA ASP A 548 -38.50 -31.45 23.30
C ASP A 548 -38.23 -30.07 22.66
N PHE A 549 -38.46 -28.99 23.43
CA PHE A 549 -38.12 -27.63 22.99
C PHE A 549 -36.62 -27.46 22.74
N GLY A 550 -35.79 -27.96 23.68
CA GLY A 550 -34.35 -27.90 23.56
C GLY A 550 -33.82 -28.79 22.42
N GLN A 551 -34.44 -29.94 22.15
CA GLN A 551 -34.06 -30.81 21.02
C GLN A 551 -34.31 -30.10 19.69
N LYS A 552 -35.49 -29.50 19.52
CA LYS A 552 -35.83 -28.70 18.33
C LYS A 552 -34.84 -27.55 18.12
N LEU A 553 -34.44 -26.87 19.20
CA LEU A 553 -33.44 -25.82 19.16
C LEU A 553 -32.06 -26.36 18.77
N TYR A 554 -31.62 -27.45 19.40
CA TYR A 554 -30.34 -28.09 19.10
C TYR A 554 -30.24 -28.53 17.63
N ASP A 555 -31.32 -29.09 17.08
CA ASP A 555 -31.41 -29.47 15.66
C ASP A 555 -31.36 -28.26 14.73
N PHE A 556 -31.97 -27.12 15.11
CA PHE A 556 -31.93 -25.88 14.32
C PHE A 556 -30.54 -25.25 14.29
N LEU A 557 -29.83 -25.24 15.42
CA LEU A 557 -28.51 -24.62 15.53
C LEU A 557 -27.43 -25.38 14.73
N GLU A 558 -27.65 -26.68 14.45
CA GLU A 558 -26.74 -27.54 13.69
C GLU A 558 -25.26 -27.44 14.14
N LEU A 559 -25.01 -27.31 15.45
CA LEU A 559 -23.69 -27.00 16.03
C LEU A 559 -22.56 -27.90 15.50
N LYS A 560 -22.83 -29.21 15.42
CA LYS A 560 -21.86 -30.20 14.93
C LYS A 560 -21.49 -29.97 13.46
N LYS A 561 -22.47 -29.68 12.61
CA LYS A 561 -22.25 -29.41 11.18
C LYS A 561 -21.44 -28.14 10.99
N THR A 562 -21.75 -27.10 11.75
CA THR A 562 -21.00 -25.83 11.74
C THR A 562 -19.55 -26.04 12.18
N HIS A 563 -19.33 -26.79 13.26
CA HIS A 563 -17.99 -27.14 13.76
C HIS A 563 -17.19 -27.97 12.73
N ASP A 564 -17.79 -29.00 12.16
CA ASP A 564 -17.14 -29.87 11.16
C ASP A 564 -16.79 -29.08 9.88
N ASN A 565 -17.70 -28.22 9.41
CA ASN A 565 -17.46 -27.39 8.23
C ASN A 565 -16.33 -26.37 8.46
N LEU A 566 -16.33 -25.69 9.62
CA LEU A 566 -15.27 -24.76 9.98
C LEU A 566 -13.92 -25.46 10.12
N THR A 567 -13.90 -26.69 10.66
CA THR A 567 -12.69 -27.49 10.78
C THR A 567 -12.07 -27.76 9.42
N ARG A 568 -12.88 -28.21 8.44
CA ARG A 568 -12.41 -28.45 7.06
C ARG A 568 -11.89 -27.16 6.40
N GLN A 569 -12.62 -26.05 6.54
CA GLN A 569 -12.21 -24.76 5.97
C GLN A 569 -10.85 -24.29 6.52
N ILE A 570 -10.60 -24.46 7.82
CA ILE A 570 -9.32 -24.10 8.43
C ILE A 570 -8.20 -25.03 7.98
N GLU A 571 -8.47 -26.32 7.80
CA GLU A 571 -7.51 -27.30 7.26
C GLU A 571 -7.12 -26.97 5.81
N ASP A 572 -8.09 -26.58 4.99
CA ASP A 572 -7.86 -26.14 3.61
C ASP A 572 -7.00 -24.86 3.58
N LEU A 573 -7.37 -23.85 4.37
CA LEU A 573 -6.58 -22.60 4.51
C LEU A 573 -5.15 -22.87 4.96
N THR A 574 -4.96 -23.77 5.93
CA THR A 574 -3.62 -24.15 6.42
C THR A 574 -2.80 -24.80 5.31
N SER A 575 -3.44 -25.62 4.48
CA SER A 575 -2.81 -26.26 3.32
C SER A 575 -2.36 -25.22 2.29
N PHE A 576 -3.18 -24.20 1.99
CA PHE A 576 -2.80 -23.11 1.09
C PHE A 576 -1.60 -22.31 1.60
N VAL A 577 -1.60 -21.93 2.89
CA VAL A 577 -0.48 -21.20 3.51
C VAL A 577 0.83 -22.00 3.41
N CYS A 578 0.77 -23.32 3.62
CA CYS A 578 1.93 -24.20 3.46
C CYS A 578 2.47 -24.19 2.02
N CYS A 579 1.57 -24.25 1.02
CA CYS A 579 1.93 -24.14 -0.40
C CYS A 579 2.58 -22.79 -0.72
N TYR A 580 1.98 -21.67 -0.29
CA TYR A 580 2.52 -20.33 -0.51
C TYR A 580 3.89 -20.13 0.16
N LYS A 581 4.09 -20.68 1.36
CA LYS A 581 5.38 -20.68 2.05
C LYS A 581 6.45 -21.42 1.26
N ALA A 582 6.12 -22.58 0.70
CA ALA A 582 7.03 -23.34 -0.16
C ALA A 582 7.34 -22.57 -1.46
N GLU A 583 6.35 -21.89 -2.01
CA GLU A 583 6.48 -21.07 -3.20
C GLU A 583 7.40 -19.86 -2.99
N VAL A 584 7.20 -19.07 -1.93
CA VAL A 584 8.09 -17.94 -1.59
C VAL A 584 9.52 -18.41 -1.46
N ARG A 585 9.75 -19.57 -0.82
CA ARG A 585 11.10 -20.15 -0.70
C ARG A 585 11.69 -20.48 -2.06
N SER A 586 10.92 -21.06 -2.97
CA SER A 586 11.36 -21.34 -4.33
C SER A 586 11.71 -20.06 -5.10
N ILE A 587 10.84 -19.05 -5.06
CA ILE A 587 11.09 -17.75 -5.70
C ILE A 587 12.29 -17.06 -5.07
N SER A 588 12.47 -17.16 -3.75
CA SER A 588 13.63 -16.61 -3.03
C SER A 588 14.95 -17.18 -3.54
N VAL A 589 15.01 -18.49 -3.79
CA VAL A 589 16.18 -19.14 -4.37
C VAL A 589 16.42 -18.64 -5.79
N ASN A 590 15.37 -18.59 -6.62
CA ASN A 590 15.47 -18.11 -7.99
C ASN A 590 15.95 -16.65 -8.07
N LEU A 591 15.38 -15.76 -7.26
CA LEU A 591 15.77 -14.35 -7.18
C LEU A 591 17.25 -14.20 -6.80
N ARG A 592 17.72 -14.96 -5.80
CA ARG A 592 19.15 -14.98 -5.41
C ARG A 592 20.05 -15.46 -6.55
N THR A 593 19.64 -16.50 -7.28
CA THR A 593 20.43 -16.99 -8.42
C THR A 593 20.47 -15.98 -9.57
N ALA A 594 19.35 -15.30 -9.85
CA ALA A 594 19.28 -14.26 -10.88
C ALA A 594 20.14 -13.04 -10.51
N GLN A 595 20.10 -12.61 -9.26
CA GLN A 595 20.96 -11.54 -8.73
C GLN A 595 22.43 -11.91 -8.84
N ASN A 596 22.83 -13.09 -8.35
CA ASN A 596 24.22 -13.56 -8.44
C ASN A 596 24.71 -13.63 -9.89
N LYS A 597 23.83 -14.01 -10.83
CA LYS A 597 24.15 -14.04 -12.26
C LYS A 597 24.36 -12.64 -12.83
N ARG A 598 23.55 -11.66 -12.41
CA ARG A 598 23.71 -10.24 -12.79
C ARG A 598 25.00 -9.66 -12.24
N GLU A 599 25.27 -9.86 -10.95
CA GLU A 599 26.49 -9.37 -10.28
C GLU A 599 27.75 -9.94 -10.92
N ARG A 600 27.77 -11.26 -11.19
CA ARG A 600 28.86 -11.89 -11.95
C ARG A 600 28.98 -11.30 -13.36
N GLY A 601 27.86 -11.07 -14.04
CA GLY A 601 27.86 -10.43 -15.35
C GLY A 601 28.44 -9.01 -15.32
N THR A 602 28.12 -8.21 -14.29
CA THR A 602 28.69 -6.87 -14.12
C THR A 602 30.17 -6.91 -13.76
N VAL A 603 30.60 -7.83 -12.90
CA VAL A 603 32.02 -8.03 -12.56
C VAL A 603 32.80 -8.42 -13.81
N LEU A 604 32.32 -9.38 -14.60
CA LEU A 604 32.97 -9.79 -15.85
C LEU A 604 33.05 -8.64 -16.87
N LYS A 605 32.00 -7.81 -16.98
CA LYS A 605 32.04 -6.61 -17.83
C LYS A 605 33.08 -5.61 -17.33
N LEU A 606 33.14 -5.36 -16.03
CA LEU A 606 34.15 -4.48 -15.42
C LEU A 606 35.56 -5.04 -15.60
N GLU A 607 35.77 -6.35 -15.45
CA GLU A 607 37.05 -7.01 -15.74
C GLU A 607 37.46 -6.87 -17.21
N GLN A 608 36.51 -7.01 -18.14
CA GLN A 608 36.75 -6.80 -19.57
C GLN A 608 37.08 -5.34 -19.89
N GLU A 609 36.34 -4.38 -19.32
CA GLU A 609 36.57 -2.95 -19.53
C GLU A 609 37.88 -2.49 -18.89
N THR A 610 38.18 -2.92 -17.66
CA THR A 610 39.46 -2.64 -17.01
C THR A 610 40.62 -3.28 -17.76
N GLY A 611 40.47 -4.52 -18.25
CA GLY A 611 41.44 -5.17 -19.12
C GLY A 611 41.70 -4.39 -20.41
N ARG A 612 40.64 -3.90 -21.06
CA ARG A 612 40.77 -3.00 -22.22
C ARG A 612 41.48 -1.69 -21.86
N MET A 613 41.13 -1.07 -20.74
CA MET A 613 41.80 0.15 -20.27
C MET A 613 43.28 -0.06 -19.99
N ILE A 614 43.66 -1.21 -19.41
CA ILE A 614 45.05 -1.58 -19.20
C ILE A 614 45.76 -1.74 -20.56
N GLN A 615 45.16 -2.45 -21.51
CA GLN A 615 45.73 -2.59 -22.86
C GLN A 615 45.90 -1.24 -23.56
N TYR A 616 44.92 -0.33 -23.45
CA TYR A 616 45.05 1.03 -23.94
C TYR A 616 46.23 1.77 -23.28
N SER A 617 46.37 1.67 -21.96
CA SER A 617 47.48 2.32 -21.24
C SER A 617 48.86 1.76 -21.63
N ILE A 618 48.96 0.46 -21.91
CA ILE A 618 50.19 -0.18 -22.38
C ILE A 618 50.50 0.28 -23.80
N SER A 619 49.51 0.26 -24.70
CA SER A 619 49.67 0.75 -26.06
C SER A 619 50.10 2.22 -26.10
N GLU A 620 49.58 3.05 -25.20
CA GLU A 620 49.97 4.46 -25.08
C GLU A 620 51.43 4.58 -24.62
N ARG A 621 51.85 3.80 -23.62
CA ARG A 621 53.27 3.74 -23.19
C ARG A 621 54.20 3.29 -24.31
N GLU A 622 53.82 2.27 -25.06
CA GLU A 622 54.60 1.78 -26.20
C GLU A 622 54.74 2.85 -27.28
N GLN A 623 53.65 3.51 -27.67
CA GLN A 623 53.68 4.62 -28.62
C GLN A 623 54.59 5.76 -28.14
N THR A 624 54.53 6.09 -26.85
CA THR A 624 55.39 7.12 -26.25
C THR A 624 56.87 6.72 -26.35
N SER A 625 57.21 5.47 -26.02
CA SER A 625 58.58 4.96 -26.08
C SER A 625 59.17 4.92 -27.50
N VAL A 626 58.35 4.57 -28.50
CA VAL A 626 58.75 4.57 -29.91
C VAL A 626 59.07 5.99 -30.37
N PHE A 627 58.28 6.97 -29.94
CA PHE A 627 58.53 8.38 -30.23
C PHE A 627 59.87 8.87 -29.63
N GLU A 628 60.21 8.44 -28.40
CA GLU A 628 61.50 8.75 -27.77
C GLU A 628 62.69 8.16 -28.55
N ILE A 629 62.60 6.91 -29.00
CA ILE A 629 63.66 6.25 -29.80
C ILE A 629 63.86 6.97 -31.14
N MET A 630 62.76 7.36 -31.81
CA MET A 630 62.82 8.09 -33.07
C MET A 630 63.58 9.42 -32.93
N LEU A 631 63.28 10.18 -31.87
CA LEU A 631 64.00 11.41 -31.52
C LEU A 631 65.51 11.17 -31.31
N GLY A 632 65.86 10.09 -30.61
CA GLY A 632 67.27 9.70 -30.40
C GLY A 632 68.01 9.37 -31.69
N ILE A 633 67.38 8.63 -32.62
CA ILE A 633 67.97 8.29 -33.92
C ILE A 633 68.20 9.53 -34.79
N ILE A 634 67.23 10.47 -34.80
CA ILE A 634 67.37 11.73 -35.55
C ILE A 634 68.56 12.54 -35.01
N ALA A 635 68.69 12.66 -33.69
CA ALA A 635 69.81 13.37 -33.07
C ALA A 635 71.16 12.72 -33.39
N PHE A 636 71.24 11.39 -33.35
CA PHE A 636 72.47 10.65 -33.66
C PHE A 636 72.90 10.78 -35.13
N LYS A 637 71.94 10.73 -36.08
CA LYS A 637 72.23 10.98 -37.50
C LYS A 637 72.82 12.37 -37.72
N PHE A 638 72.30 13.38 -37.03
CA PHE A 638 72.82 14.75 -37.11
C PHE A 638 74.28 14.85 -36.64
N LEU A 639 74.63 14.15 -35.55
CA LEU A 639 75.99 14.10 -35.02
C LEU A 639 76.98 13.47 -36.01
N LEU A 640 76.59 12.38 -36.67
CA LEU A 640 77.47 11.70 -37.64
C LEU A 640 77.76 12.57 -38.87
N VAL A 641 76.76 13.28 -39.41
CA VAL A 641 76.97 14.21 -40.53
C VAL A 641 77.94 15.33 -40.15
N PHE A 642 77.84 15.81 -38.92
CA PHE A 642 78.76 16.82 -38.40
C PHE A 642 80.19 16.28 -38.27
N LEU A 643 80.35 15.06 -37.76
CA LEU A 643 81.65 14.40 -37.59
C LEU A 643 82.33 14.12 -38.94
N ASP A 644 81.57 13.66 -39.94
CA ASP A 644 82.08 13.38 -41.28
C ASP A 644 82.55 14.67 -41.98
N SER A 645 81.79 15.75 -41.85
CA SER A 645 82.18 17.08 -42.33
C SER A 645 83.48 17.56 -41.68
N PHE A 646 83.67 17.29 -40.38
CA PHE A 646 84.88 17.66 -39.64
C PHE A 646 86.10 16.83 -40.07
N ILE A 647 85.95 15.50 -40.19
CA ILE A 647 87.04 14.61 -40.62
C ILE A 647 87.46 14.94 -42.05
N THR A 648 86.51 15.20 -42.94
CA THR A 648 86.78 15.58 -44.33
C THR A 648 87.54 16.91 -44.43
N ALA A 649 87.22 17.89 -43.58
CA ALA A 649 87.97 19.14 -43.52
C ALA A 649 89.42 18.91 -43.01
N ARG A 650 89.60 18.02 -42.02
CA ARG A 650 90.91 17.70 -41.44
C ARG A 650 91.79 16.88 -42.38
N SER A 651 91.23 15.92 -43.14
CA SER A 651 92.01 15.12 -44.10
C SER A 651 92.56 15.98 -45.23
N ARG A 652 91.78 16.95 -45.73
CA ARG A 652 92.23 17.93 -46.74
C ARG A 652 93.36 18.82 -46.20
N TYR A 653 93.32 19.19 -44.93
CA TYR A 653 94.39 19.95 -44.29
C TYR A 653 95.72 19.16 -44.26
N PHE A 654 95.70 17.92 -43.77
CA PHE A 654 96.91 17.09 -43.70
C PHE A 654 97.43 16.66 -45.08
N GLY A 655 96.57 16.45 -46.07
CA GLY A 655 96.99 16.20 -47.46
C GLY A 655 97.82 17.36 -48.03
N ILE A 656 97.47 18.61 -47.66
CA ILE A 656 98.21 19.80 -48.07
C ILE A 656 99.51 19.95 -47.25
N ALA A 657 99.49 19.64 -45.95
CA ALA A 657 100.69 19.69 -45.11
C ALA A 657 101.75 18.64 -45.50
N ALA A 658 101.34 17.41 -45.87
CA ALA A 658 102.25 16.35 -46.30
C ALA A 658 102.90 16.64 -47.68
N LEU A 659 102.19 17.35 -48.56
CA LEU A 659 102.76 17.87 -49.81
C LEU A 659 103.88 18.89 -49.55
N ILE A 660 103.74 19.72 -48.50
CA ILE A 660 104.76 20.70 -48.11
C ILE A 660 106.00 19.99 -47.54
N ASP A 661 105.83 18.99 -46.67
CA ASP A 661 106.96 18.25 -46.07
C ASP A 661 107.72 17.37 -47.08
N SER A 662 107.03 16.77 -48.05
CA SER A 662 107.67 15.91 -49.07
C SER A 662 108.61 16.66 -50.02
N SER A 663 108.50 17.99 -50.10
CA SER A 663 109.38 18.82 -50.93
C SER A 663 110.72 19.15 -50.25
N SER A 664 110.90 18.79 -48.97
CA SER A 664 112.10 19.13 -48.18
C SER A 664 113.20 18.05 -48.18
N ASN A 665 113.00 16.87 -48.77
CA ASN A 665 113.97 15.76 -48.75
C ASN A 665 114.02 14.94 -50.06
N SER A 666 114.47 15.54 -51.16
CA SER A 666 115.13 14.78 -52.24
C SER A 666 116.02 15.66 -53.12
N SER A 667 117.32 15.36 -53.13
CA SER A 667 118.29 15.87 -54.10
C SER A 667 118.12 15.18 -55.46
N THR A 668 117.78 15.93 -56.52
CA THR A 668 118.56 16.12 -57.76
C THR A 668 117.71 16.83 -58.83
N GLY A 669 118.17 17.99 -59.31
CA GLY A 669 117.70 18.63 -60.55
C GLY A 669 116.78 19.84 -60.34
N SER A 670 117.33 21.05 -60.41
CA SER A 670 116.62 22.34 -60.30
C SER A 670 115.50 22.49 -61.34
N PRO A 671 114.36 23.08 -60.96
CA PRO A 671 113.85 24.22 -61.72
C PRO A 671 113.34 25.36 -60.82
N THR A 672 113.77 26.57 -61.13
CA THR A 672 113.12 27.82 -60.75
C THR A 672 111.65 27.83 -61.17
N ILE A 673 110.70 28.03 -60.25
CA ILE A 673 109.41 28.71 -60.49
C ILE A 673 109.04 29.51 -59.23
N ALA A 674 108.92 30.82 -59.43
CA ALA A 674 108.45 31.79 -58.46
C ALA A 674 106.99 31.55 -58.07
N GLY A 675 106.62 31.79 -56.81
CA GLY A 675 105.22 31.83 -56.39
C GLY A 675 104.97 31.74 -54.88
N PHE A 676 105.96 31.29 -54.10
CA PHE A 676 105.80 31.11 -52.65
C PHE A 676 105.98 32.37 -51.79
N SER A 677 106.11 33.56 -52.39
CA SER A 677 106.36 34.80 -51.66
C SER A 677 105.11 35.61 -51.29
N VAL A 678 103.87 35.10 -51.48
CA VAL A 678 102.65 35.93 -51.31
C VAL A 678 101.72 35.49 -50.16
N VAL A 679 101.83 34.27 -49.62
CA VAL A 679 100.81 33.78 -48.65
C VAL A 679 101.15 34.07 -47.18
N SER A 680 102.41 34.36 -46.84
CA SER A 680 102.79 34.63 -45.45
C SER A 680 102.63 36.09 -45.00
N THR A 681 102.09 36.99 -45.84
CA THR A 681 102.04 38.44 -45.56
C THR A 681 100.68 39.12 -45.71
N SER A 682 99.55 38.42 -45.77
CA SER A 682 98.23 39.06 -45.81
C SER A 682 97.38 38.82 -44.56
N SER A 683 96.92 39.92 -43.98
CA SER A 683 95.82 40.01 -43.03
C SER A 683 94.55 39.36 -43.57
N ILE A 684 93.72 38.86 -42.66
CA ILE A 684 92.47 38.14 -42.93
C ILE A 684 91.57 38.96 -43.86
N GLY A 685 91.37 38.47 -45.09
CA GLY A 685 90.39 38.99 -46.05
C GLY A 685 89.05 38.25 -45.98
N SER A 686 87.98 38.94 -46.37
CA SER A 686 86.58 38.50 -46.23
C SER A 686 86.23 37.20 -47.02
N PRO A 687 85.24 36.41 -46.54
CA PRO A 687 84.88 35.08 -47.06
C PRO A 687 84.16 35.09 -48.43
N LEU A 688 84.05 36.24 -49.09
CA LEU A 688 83.40 36.40 -50.41
C LEU A 688 84.40 36.56 -51.56
N SER A 689 85.71 36.62 -51.28
CA SER A 689 86.73 36.58 -52.33
C SER A 689 86.91 35.14 -52.84
N SER A 690 86.80 34.96 -54.15
CA SER A 690 86.67 33.66 -54.82
C SER A 690 87.85 32.69 -54.65
N ASN A 691 88.96 33.12 -54.05
CA ASN A 691 90.18 32.34 -53.91
C ASN A 691 90.54 31.97 -52.44
N SER A 692 89.59 31.96 -51.50
CA SER A 692 89.86 31.50 -50.13
C SER A 692 88.88 30.41 -49.65
N TYR A 693 89.43 29.23 -49.29
CA TYR A 693 88.66 28.11 -48.72
C TYR A 693 88.59 28.28 -47.19
N PHE A 694 87.49 28.86 -46.70
CA PHE A 694 87.27 29.16 -45.27
C PHE A 694 87.55 27.99 -44.30
N PRO A 695 87.20 26.72 -44.59
CA PRO A 695 87.54 25.58 -43.72
C PRO A 695 89.05 25.33 -43.60
N LEU A 696 89.83 25.63 -44.64
CA LEU A 696 91.29 25.43 -44.64
C LEU A 696 91.98 26.48 -43.75
N GLN A 697 91.50 27.73 -43.80
CA GLN A 697 92.01 28.79 -42.93
C GLN A 697 91.67 28.57 -41.45
N TRP A 698 90.49 28.00 -41.16
CA TRP A 698 90.14 27.56 -39.81
C TRP A 698 90.99 26.37 -39.35
N ALA A 699 91.30 25.43 -40.23
CA ALA A 699 92.21 24.31 -39.92
C ALA A 699 93.63 24.80 -39.59
N ILE A 700 94.16 25.79 -40.34
CA ILE A 700 95.46 26.43 -40.06
C ILE A 700 95.45 27.17 -38.71
N GLN A 701 94.36 27.88 -38.38
CA GLN A 701 94.19 28.54 -37.08
C GLN A 701 94.09 27.52 -35.95
N LEU A 702 93.36 26.43 -36.14
CA LEU A 702 93.23 25.34 -35.15
C LEU A 702 94.54 24.59 -34.90
N ASP A 703 95.46 24.56 -35.86
CA ASP A 703 96.79 23.95 -35.65
C ASP A 703 97.70 24.80 -34.75
N LYS A 704 97.40 26.11 -34.61
CA LYS A 704 98.07 26.99 -33.64
C LYS A 704 97.43 26.94 -32.26
N ILE A 705 96.29 26.29 -32.12
CA ILE A 705 95.53 26.23 -30.86
C ILE A 705 95.84 24.87 -30.22
N PRO A 706 96.52 24.83 -29.04
CA PRO A 706 97.04 23.59 -28.48
C PRO A 706 95.90 22.60 -28.23
N PHE A 707 96.13 21.32 -28.57
CA PHE A 707 95.22 20.16 -28.49
C PHE A 707 94.22 20.20 -27.31
N PHE A 708 94.67 20.75 -26.18
CA PHE A 708 93.90 21.00 -24.97
C PHE A 708 92.57 21.76 -25.17
N THR A 709 92.47 22.68 -26.13
CA THR A 709 91.24 23.46 -26.39
C THR A 709 90.22 22.73 -27.26
N ILE A 710 90.69 21.86 -28.18
CA ILE A 710 89.81 20.93 -28.91
C ILE A 710 89.27 19.89 -27.93
N VAL A 711 90.12 19.40 -27.03
CA VAL A 711 89.69 18.54 -25.91
C VAL A 711 88.70 19.28 -25.02
N LEU A 712 88.93 20.56 -24.70
CA LEU A 712 88.00 21.36 -23.89
C LEU A 712 86.64 21.54 -24.58
N HIS A 713 86.60 21.74 -25.91
CA HIS A 713 85.35 21.82 -26.67
C HIS A 713 84.63 20.47 -26.74
N LEU A 714 85.35 19.36 -26.93
CA LEU A 714 84.77 18.02 -26.89
C LEU A 714 84.25 17.67 -25.48
N VAL A 715 84.98 18.08 -24.44
CA VAL A 715 84.55 17.96 -23.04
C VAL A 715 83.32 18.83 -22.82
N PHE A 716 83.25 20.06 -23.34
CA PHE A 716 82.09 20.94 -23.21
C PHE A 716 80.86 20.39 -23.94
N CYS A 717 81.03 19.84 -25.14
CA CYS A 717 79.96 19.13 -25.86
C CYS A 717 79.51 17.87 -25.11
N ALA A 718 80.43 17.12 -24.52
CA ALA A 718 80.10 15.97 -23.68
C ALA A 718 79.37 16.41 -22.40
N LEU A 719 79.78 17.51 -21.78
CA LEU A 719 79.14 18.09 -20.58
C LEU A 719 77.75 18.63 -20.90
N PHE A 720 77.56 19.23 -22.08
CA PHE A 720 76.28 19.68 -22.60
C PHE A 720 75.34 18.50 -22.91
N LEU A 721 75.86 17.42 -23.50
CA LEU A 721 75.12 16.16 -23.69
C LEU A 721 74.76 15.49 -22.35
N VAL A 722 75.66 15.53 -21.36
CA VAL A 722 75.38 15.04 -20.01
C VAL A 722 74.33 15.91 -19.32
N LEU A 723 74.37 17.24 -19.47
CA LEU A 723 73.36 18.15 -18.93
C LEU A 723 71.99 17.95 -19.60
N LEU A 724 71.94 17.74 -20.91
CA LEU A 724 70.71 17.35 -21.63
C LEU A 724 70.21 15.98 -21.17
N ALA A 725 71.08 14.99 -21.00
CA ALA A 725 70.72 13.68 -20.45
C ALA A 725 70.24 13.77 -18.99
N ARG A 726 70.78 14.70 -18.19
CA ARG A 726 70.39 14.93 -16.80
C ARG A 726 69.06 15.67 -16.71
N ALA A 727 68.82 16.67 -17.57
CA ALA A 727 67.53 17.34 -17.72
C ALA A 727 66.44 16.37 -18.20
N TYR A 728 66.78 15.46 -19.12
CA TYR A 728 65.92 14.38 -19.60
C TYR A 728 65.61 13.36 -18.48
N ARG A 729 66.59 12.95 -17.67
CA ARG A 729 66.35 12.12 -16.48
C ARG A 729 65.51 12.83 -15.42
N HIS A 730 65.68 14.14 -15.25
CA HIS A 730 64.89 14.89 -14.26
C HIS A 730 63.41 14.97 -14.65
N ARG A 731 63.09 15.04 -15.96
CA ARG A 731 61.71 14.93 -16.48
C ARG A 731 61.09 13.54 -16.28
N ARG A 732 61.88 12.47 -16.29
CA ARG A 732 61.41 11.11 -15.93
C ARG A 732 61.15 10.92 -14.43
N HIS A 733 61.60 11.85 -13.59
CA HIS A 733 61.57 11.74 -12.13
C HIS A 733 60.59 12.71 -11.46
N ASP A 734 59.58 13.22 -12.16
CA ASP A 734 58.32 13.54 -11.49
C ASP A 734 57.52 12.23 -11.38
N PRO A 735 57.54 11.52 -10.24
CA PRO A 735 56.58 10.46 -10.02
C PRO A 735 55.20 11.11 -9.93
N VAL A 736 54.39 10.97 -10.97
CA VAL A 736 52.94 10.88 -10.74
C VAL A 736 52.78 9.82 -9.66
N ARG A 737 52.23 10.22 -8.52
CA ARG A 737 51.95 9.38 -7.35
C ARG A 737 51.48 8.00 -7.81
N ASP A 738 52.34 7.00 -7.66
CA ASP A 738 51.89 5.61 -7.56
C ASP A 738 51.04 5.54 -6.29
N VAL A 739 49.72 5.69 -6.44
CA VAL A 739 48.79 5.14 -5.46
C VAL A 739 48.88 3.63 -5.64
N LYS A 740 49.86 3.02 -4.95
CA LYS A 740 49.83 1.58 -4.66
C LYS A 740 48.57 1.34 -3.85
N ILE A 741 47.49 0.95 -4.52
CA ILE A 741 46.41 0.23 -3.88
C ILE A 741 46.97 -1.17 -3.63
N GLN A 742 47.62 -1.35 -2.47
CA GLN A 742 47.64 -2.67 -1.85
C GLN A 742 46.19 -3.00 -1.56
N THR A 743 45.59 -3.88 -2.37
CA THR A 743 44.39 -4.58 -1.95
C THR A 743 44.81 -5.51 -0.82
N ASP A 744 44.81 -4.98 0.40
CA ASP A 744 44.72 -5.81 1.59
C ASP A 744 43.44 -6.63 1.45
N LEU A 745 43.61 -7.94 1.35
CA LEU A 745 42.55 -8.95 1.31
C LEU A 745 41.78 -9.07 2.64
N HIS A 746 41.87 -8.05 3.51
CA HIS A 746 41.03 -7.88 4.69
C HIS A 746 40.55 -6.43 4.78
N VAL A 747 39.54 -6.09 3.98
CA VAL A 747 38.71 -4.92 4.27
C VAL A 747 37.92 -5.24 5.53
N ASN A 748 38.34 -4.66 6.66
CA ASN A 748 37.55 -4.69 7.88
C ASN A 748 36.30 -3.81 7.67
N LEU A 749 35.14 -4.45 7.49
CA LEU A 749 33.87 -3.82 7.11
C LEU A 749 33.50 -2.63 8.02
N GLU A 750 33.86 -2.67 9.30
CA GLU A 750 33.59 -1.60 10.26
C GLU A 750 34.30 -0.27 9.91
N ASN A 751 35.51 -0.34 9.36
CA ASN A 751 36.25 0.86 8.96
C ASN A 751 35.74 1.46 7.65
N LEU A 752 35.16 0.63 6.77
CA LEU A 752 34.49 1.09 5.55
C LEU A 752 33.18 1.80 5.91
N ASP A 753 32.40 1.26 6.84
CA ASP A 753 31.17 1.88 7.32
C ASP A 753 31.45 3.20 8.03
N ALA A 754 32.50 3.27 8.87
CA ALA A 754 32.92 4.51 9.51
C ALA A 754 33.39 5.58 8.49
N PHE A 755 34.04 5.17 7.40
CA PHE A 755 34.46 6.06 6.32
C PHE A 755 33.26 6.57 5.51
N VAL A 756 32.30 5.69 5.16
CA VAL A 756 31.07 6.04 4.46
C VAL A 756 30.20 6.98 5.31
N LEU A 757 30.09 6.74 6.62
CA LEU A 757 29.39 7.64 7.53
C LEU A 757 30.05 9.02 7.64
N ARG A 758 31.38 9.10 7.71
CA ARG A 758 32.11 10.39 7.68
C ARG A 758 31.91 11.13 6.36
N HIS A 759 31.86 10.41 5.25
CA HIS A 759 31.65 11.01 3.92
C HIS A 759 30.21 11.47 3.72
N LYS A 760 29.21 10.72 4.21
CA LYS A 760 27.81 11.16 4.24
C LYS A 760 27.64 12.39 5.13
N LYS A 761 28.26 12.42 6.31
CA LYS A 761 28.22 13.59 7.21
C LYS A 761 28.82 14.85 6.58
N LYS A 762 29.98 14.75 5.91
CA LYS A 762 30.57 15.87 5.16
C LYS A 762 29.72 16.34 3.97
N ARG A 763 28.95 15.44 3.33
CA ARG A 763 28.07 15.79 2.21
C ARG A 763 26.81 16.52 2.70
N ILE A 764 26.27 16.12 3.86
CA ILE A 764 25.16 16.79 4.53
C ILE A 764 25.59 18.18 5.05
N GLU A 765 26.77 18.27 5.67
CA GLU A 765 27.35 19.56 6.12
C GLU A 765 27.69 20.48 4.93
N GLY A 766 28.09 19.92 3.79
CA GLY A 766 28.33 20.67 2.55
C GLY A 766 27.05 21.20 1.88
N MET A 767 25.95 20.44 1.91
CA MET A 767 24.65 20.89 1.40
C MET A 767 24.01 21.96 2.31
N GLY A 768 24.21 21.89 3.63
CA GLY A 768 23.76 22.92 4.57
C GLY A 768 24.50 24.26 4.42
N ALA A 769 25.76 24.24 3.99
CA ALA A 769 26.55 25.45 3.73
C ALA A 769 26.16 26.17 2.42
N GLN A 770 25.58 25.45 1.44
CA GLN A 770 25.08 26.04 0.19
C GLN A 770 23.70 26.69 0.36
N GLN A 771 22.82 26.15 1.22
CA GLN A 771 21.52 26.78 1.51
C GLN A 771 21.61 28.04 2.39
N THR A 772 22.72 28.28 3.08
CA THR A 772 22.90 29.49 3.91
C THR A 772 23.53 30.68 3.17
N GLN A 773 24.02 30.49 1.94
CA GLN A 773 24.50 31.59 1.08
C GLN A 773 23.41 32.19 0.18
N ASP A 774 22.40 31.41 -0.23
CA ASP A 774 21.31 31.91 -1.07
C ASP A 774 20.26 32.74 -0.30
N HIS A 775 20.25 32.70 1.03
CA HIS A 775 19.37 33.53 1.88
C HIS A 775 19.98 34.87 2.34
N ARG A 776 21.10 35.32 1.75
CA ARG A 776 21.64 36.66 1.98
C ARG A 776 21.60 37.61 0.78
N HIS A 777 21.08 37.16 -0.37
CA HIS A 777 20.69 38.02 -1.50
C HIS A 777 19.29 37.63 -1.98
N GLY A 778 18.29 38.07 -1.22
CA GLY A 778 16.86 38.01 -1.50
C GLY A 778 16.14 38.96 -0.57
#